data_AF-A0A925WT56-F1
#
_entry.id   AF-A0A925WT56-F1
#
_cell.length_a   1.000
_cell.length_b   1.000
_cell.length_c   1.000
_cell.angle_alpha   90.00
_cell.angle_beta   90.00
_cell.angle_gamma   90.00
#
_symmetry.space_group_name_H-M   'P 1'
#
loop_
_entity.id
_entity.type
_entity.pdbx_description
1 polymer ?
#
loop_
_entity_poly.entity_id
_entity_poly.type
_entity_poly.pdbx_seq_one_letter_code
_entity_poly.pdbx_strand_id
1 'polypeptide(L)'
;MMPFLRIGGLLIAAAVALLALTVLPILPASAVPPTAGKNAVGDTSRPAELFGEVIAAYKSNASRAGVPNVVRVRPGKYLIPAKAGDGTSATWSFTGENALRDCTIDLTGVTLLFQGFGGVNLDFMDCTNAVFRGATVYKPVPSFTQGTVVAKGAVDAGHWYEDIQIDAGYLSDPARLNPKPTRHLFDPKVTDKNGRPLWKAGQGGYNHPEKLLPAETPGRFRLVYAARIESSDSSVGDRAVLRGLGGFSFTVKNCTNVTFADLTLGNNGLYGIVEFGGKATRYIGVKITYGPPPPGATTLPIVSSTADGLHCLYGNPGPRIENCVIEGTPDDCIAIHGAYGTIDRVLSDGGIALNRKNFRGTQNFAAGDDIRIQGDKEGFYADARVTNVKDVGDEWHYTLDRALSLKPGFFVANPKRCGYGYQIIGNIIRRNRARGMLLKADNGLVEHNLVEDSTIAGIVVSPESGSTEAGYSHNVTIRGNLIRHTGYAENGPWSPQAGGISILGNGSIGNQNITIENNTFDRVMGANLIVRDTDGIVVRKNRFINTHTVEVQNGMRFGGDPTATITLQNSRNATLTGNTADGLGSFGKSLLMVEEKTVQSVKGLKDGIVVNAAAGTPRRTTRKTEGPPVGTTETAETASEIVSPTEDGSLSLGMPTPVSLAGPDTRLVWRAKVAAGVYNVLVRYDAPDADPPMLLLRISDGRELRDTPVKTTGGQAAVPESLGPLSFAKAATITLELSRSAATGTGASGGAITVSEMVLQPIGGPSASSAQGAPTGPYLQKTASRTNRKDRAELVCVPGGEFIMGGLSGKSDAHKVTLPTFWMYRFPVTVRQFRTFCLETKRPFPAPPRWGWIEDHPIVNVSWFDALAYADWAGVRLPTEAEWEKAARGVDGRVLPWGNDFDTSKLQSPRDRHGFRGTTPVGYFPGNVSPYGCRDMAGNIWQWCSTRIGPYPYHADDGREDIASTVAGERRTYRGGGWVMNSWRTDWTILHRGNFFPKYPDAQGSLVAVTRDHIGFRCAASSPPSE
;
A
#
# COMPACT_ATOMS: atom_id res chain seq x y z
N MET A 1 18.17 -2.68 60.81
CA MET A 1 18.10 -4.10 61.22
C MET A 1 18.40 -4.96 60.00
N MET A 2 19.64 -5.46 59.87
CA MET A 2 19.99 -6.64 59.05
C MET A 2 19.87 -7.87 59.98
N PRO A 3 19.65 -9.12 59.48
CA PRO A 3 20.65 -9.94 58.76
C PRO A 3 20.15 -10.43 57.36
N PHE A 4 20.96 -10.48 56.28
CA PHE A 4 22.02 -11.47 55.92
C PHE A 4 21.43 -12.87 55.55
N LEU A 5 21.88 -13.68 54.57
CA LEU A 5 23.25 -14.05 54.19
C LEU A 5 23.26 -14.90 52.86
N ARG A 6 24.10 -14.53 51.85
CA ARG A 6 25.10 -15.36 51.09
C ARG A 6 24.68 -16.61 50.24
N ILE A 7 25.39 -17.01 49.15
CA ILE A 7 26.49 -16.43 48.33
C ILE A 7 26.61 -17.10 46.94
N GLY A 8 27.19 -16.36 45.96
CA GLY A 8 28.07 -16.90 44.89
C GLY A 8 27.45 -17.22 43.53
N GLY A 9 28.03 -16.86 42.37
CA GLY A 9 29.17 -15.96 42.10
C GLY A 9 29.93 -16.29 40.80
N LEU A 10 30.28 -15.27 39.98
CA LEU A 10 31.10 -15.32 38.74
C LEU A 10 30.48 -16.14 37.57
N LEU A 11 30.66 -15.89 36.26
CA LEU A 11 31.44 -14.98 35.38
C LEU A 11 30.52 -14.69 34.14
N ILE A 12 30.73 -13.79 33.16
CA ILE A 12 31.82 -12.91 32.69
C ILE A 12 31.23 -11.48 32.44
N ALA A 13 32.05 -10.42 32.49
CA ALA A 13 31.70 -9.11 31.92
C ALA A 13 32.60 -8.79 30.70
N ALA A 14 32.03 -8.71 29.49
CA ALA A 14 32.60 -8.03 28.30
C ALA A 14 31.67 -8.13 27.06
N ALA A 15 30.73 -7.19 26.88
CA ALA A 15 30.24 -6.71 25.56
C ALA A 15 29.12 -5.67 25.71
N VAL A 16 28.96 -4.82 24.69
CA VAL A 16 27.84 -3.88 24.46
C VAL A 16 27.69 -2.73 25.46
N ALA A 17 28.75 -1.94 25.58
CA ALA A 17 28.63 -0.50 25.82
C ALA A 17 29.04 0.27 24.55
N LEU A 18 28.24 0.18 23.46
CA LEU A 18 28.33 1.10 22.32
C LEU A 18 27.09 1.02 21.39
N LEU A 19 25.99 1.69 21.77
CA LEU A 19 24.91 2.15 20.87
C LEU A 19 23.91 3.04 21.61
N ALA A 20 24.41 4.17 22.12
CA ALA A 20 23.61 5.36 22.41
C ALA A 20 23.90 6.41 21.34
N LEU A 21 22.94 7.31 21.07
CA LEU A 21 22.82 8.18 19.87
C LEU A 21 22.36 7.35 18.65
N THR A 22 21.08 7.39 18.28
CA THR A 22 20.34 8.61 17.94
C THR A 22 19.02 8.77 18.69
N VAL A 23 18.90 9.86 19.46
CA VAL A 23 17.64 10.31 20.03
C VAL A 23 16.87 11.05 18.94
N LEU A 24 15.77 10.46 18.46
CA LEU A 24 14.77 11.18 17.67
C LEU A 24 13.97 12.11 18.61
N PRO A 25 13.85 13.41 18.32
CA PRO A 25 12.88 14.25 19.01
C PRO A 25 11.47 13.83 18.59
N ILE A 26 10.74 13.18 19.50
CA ILE A 26 9.32 12.89 19.33
C ILE A 26 8.57 14.22 19.42
N LEU A 27 8.13 14.75 18.28
CA LEU A 27 7.20 15.88 18.26
C LEU A 27 5.84 15.43 18.81
N PRO A 28 5.24 16.17 19.76
CA PRO A 28 3.99 15.75 20.39
C PRO A 28 2.80 15.87 19.43
N ALA A 29 2.07 14.77 19.26
CA ALA A 29 0.77 14.76 18.59
C ALA A 29 -0.31 15.28 19.55
N SER A 30 -0.80 16.51 19.32
CA SER A 30 -1.83 17.12 20.17
C SER A 30 -2.79 18.02 19.38
N ALA A 31 -4.07 17.69 19.53
CA ALA A 31 -5.26 18.53 19.41
C ALA A 31 -5.76 19.01 18.03
N VAL A 32 -7.09 18.95 17.91
CA VAL A 32 -8.06 19.93 17.36
C VAL A 32 -7.46 21.09 16.53
N PRO A 33 -8.02 21.44 15.35
CA PRO A 33 -7.63 22.68 14.66
C PRO A 33 -7.80 23.85 15.64
N PRO A 34 -6.72 24.54 16.04
CA PRO A 34 -6.85 25.55 17.08
C PRO A 34 -7.79 26.63 16.57
N THR A 35 -8.83 26.96 17.35
CA THR A 35 -9.38 28.31 17.35
C THR A 35 -8.18 29.24 17.43
N ALA A 36 -7.91 29.98 16.34
CA ALA A 36 -6.58 30.52 16.06
C ALA A 36 -6.01 31.16 17.33
N GLY A 37 -5.01 30.50 17.92
CA GLY A 37 -4.41 30.99 19.16
C GLY A 37 -3.94 32.42 18.93
N LYS A 38 -3.95 33.27 19.97
CA LYS A 38 -3.62 34.70 19.85
C LYS A 38 -2.26 34.98 19.15
N ASN A 39 -1.41 33.96 19.01
CA ASN A 39 -0.07 33.97 18.44
C ASN A 39 0.02 33.35 17.02
N ALA A 40 -1.09 33.02 16.35
CA ALA A 40 -1.08 32.47 14.97
C ALA A 40 -0.97 33.59 13.92
N VAL A 41 0.00 33.47 13.02
CA VAL A 41 0.28 34.44 11.94
C VAL A 41 -0.59 34.20 10.70
N GLY A 42 -0.62 35.15 9.77
CA GLY A 42 -1.33 35.06 8.51
C GLY A 42 -2.69 35.74 8.55
N ASP A 43 -2.81 36.83 7.82
CA ASP A 43 -4.05 37.54 7.53
C ASP A 43 -4.45 37.30 6.07
N THR A 44 -5.62 36.69 5.83
CA THR A 44 -6.08 36.39 4.46
C THR A 44 -6.39 37.63 3.62
N SER A 45 -6.53 38.81 4.24
CA SER A 45 -6.65 40.09 3.52
C SER A 45 -5.30 40.66 3.05
N ARG A 46 -4.18 40.21 3.63
CA ARG A 46 -2.81 40.63 3.31
C ARG A 46 -1.92 39.43 2.90
N PRO A 47 -2.32 38.61 1.91
CA PRO A 47 -1.65 37.33 1.64
C PRO A 47 -0.22 37.46 1.09
N ALA A 48 0.15 38.63 0.57
CA ALA A 48 1.54 38.93 0.16
C ALA A 48 2.52 39.04 1.34
N GLU A 49 2.03 39.41 2.54
CA GLU A 49 2.88 39.58 3.74
C GLU A 49 3.15 38.25 4.47
N LEU A 50 2.35 37.21 4.22
CA LEU A 50 2.35 35.96 4.97
C LEU A 50 3.74 35.31 5.09
N PHE A 51 4.55 35.30 4.04
CA PHE A 51 5.90 34.72 4.11
C PHE A 51 6.80 35.49 5.08
N GLY A 52 6.72 36.82 5.07
CA GLY A 52 7.43 37.68 6.02
C GLY A 52 6.98 37.44 7.45
N GLU A 53 5.67 37.31 7.69
CA GLU A 53 5.12 36.99 9.01
C GLU A 53 5.59 35.60 9.52
N VAL A 54 5.63 34.59 8.64
CA VAL A 54 6.14 33.24 8.97
C VAL A 54 7.62 33.27 9.34
N ILE A 55 8.47 33.95 8.56
CA ILE A 55 9.90 34.07 8.83
C ILE A 55 10.17 34.89 10.09
N ALA A 56 9.42 35.98 10.32
CA ALA A 56 9.54 36.78 11.54
C ALA A 56 9.17 35.98 12.80
N ALA A 57 8.09 35.20 12.75
CA ALA A 57 7.70 34.30 13.84
C ALA A 57 8.74 33.20 14.08
N TYR A 58 9.26 32.58 13.02
CA TYR A 58 10.33 31.58 13.09
C TYR A 58 11.59 32.14 13.79
N LYS A 59 12.08 33.31 13.35
CA LYS A 59 13.27 33.96 13.94
C LYS A 59 13.01 34.41 15.38
N SER A 60 11.83 34.96 15.69
CA SER A 60 11.48 35.37 17.06
C SER A 60 11.41 34.17 18.01
N ASN A 61 10.80 33.06 17.60
CA ASN A 61 10.74 31.84 18.41
C ASN A 61 12.13 31.22 18.60
N ALA A 62 12.97 31.18 17.56
CA ALA A 62 14.34 30.64 17.64
C ALA A 62 15.21 31.37 18.67
N SER A 63 14.96 32.66 18.92
CA SER A 63 15.70 33.45 19.92
C SER A 63 15.34 33.14 21.38
N ARG A 64 14.31 32.32 21.65
CA ARG A 64 13.77 32.08 23.00
C ARG A 64 14.15 30.70 23.52
N ALA A 65 15.12 30.66 24.45
CA ALA A 65 15.52 29.43 25.11
C ALA A 65 14.33 28.73 25.79
N GLY A 66 14.24 27.40 25.63
CA GLY A 66 13.20 26.57 26.24
C GLY A 66 11.82 26.61 25.56
N VAL A 67 11.62 27.40 24.51
CA VAL A 67 10.33 27.48 23.78
C VAL A 67 10.39 26.63 22.51
N PRO A 68 9.45 25.68 22.29
CA PRO A 68 9.38 24.94 21.03
C PRO A 68 9.12 25.88 19.85
N ASN A 69 10.00 25.85 18.84
CA ASN A 69 9.88 26.72 17.66
C ASN A 69 8.80 26.18 16.69
N VAL A 70 7.53 26.45 17.02
CA VAL A 70 6.37 26.03 16.23
C VAL A 70 5.64 27.27 15.70
N VAL A 71 5.79 27.56 14.41
CA VAL A 71 5.05 28.61 13.71
C VAL A 71 3.75 28.02 13.19
N ARG A 72 2.61 28.58 13.60
CA ARG A 72 1.28 28.20 13.11
C ARG A 72 0.69 29.33 12.28
N VAL A 73 0.24 29.00 11.08
CA VAL A 73 -0.49 29.92 10.20
C VAL A 73 -2.00 29.70 10.37
N ARG A 74 -2.79 30.77 10.29
CA ARG A 74 -4.25 30.67 10.34
C ARG A 74 -4.78 29.89 9.11
N PRO A 75 -5.75 28.97 9.28
CA PRO A 75 -6.37 28.30 8.14
C PRO A 75 -7.04 29.32 7.19
N GLY A 76 -6.88 29.12 5.88
CA GLY A 76 -7.34 30.10 4.89
C GLY A 76 -6.76 29.87 3.50
N LYS A 77 -7.26 30.63 2.52
CA LYS A 77 -6.70 30.69 1.16
C LYS A 77 -5.85 31.95 1.05
N TYR A 78 -4.59 31.79 0.67
CA TYR A 78 -3.63 32.89 0.52
C TYR A 78 -3.14 32.94 -0.92
N LEU A 79 -3.40 34.06 -1.57
CA LEU A 79 -2.94 34.34 -2.93
C LEU A 79 -1.51 34.89 -2.87
N ILE A 80 -0.55 34.12 -3.36
CA ILE A 80 0.86 34.50 -3.38
C ILE A 80 1.15 35.12 -4.76
N PRO A 81 1.24 36.46 -4.86
CA PRO A 81 1.41 37.14 -6.13
C PRO A 81 2.80 36.87 -6.73
N ALA A 82 2.92 37.04 -8.04
CA ALA A 82 4.22 37.12 -8.68
C ALA A 82 4.96 38.41 -8.27
N LYS A 83 6.29 38.35 -8.22
CA LYS A 83 7.13 39.51 -7.89
C LYS A 83 6.96 40.61 -8.95
N ALA A 84 6.77 41.85 -8.50
CA ALA A 84 6.71 43.01 -9.38
C ALA A 84 8.03 43.18 -10.14
N GLY A 85 7.95 43.40 -11.46
CA GLY A 85 9.08 43.65 -12.34
C GLY A 85 9.46 42.48 -13.27
N ASP A 86 9.34 41.22 -12.82
CA ASP A 86 9.60 40.04 -13.68
C ASP A 86 8.33 39.26 -14.06
N GLY A 87 7.24 39.37 -13.29
CA GLY A 87 5.94 38.74 -13.59
C GLY A 87 5.93 37.21 -13.59
N THR A 88 7.05 36.56 -13.24
CA THR A 88 7.24 35.11 -13.37
C THR A 88 7.41 34.41 -12.05
N SER A 89 8.13 34.98 -11.07
CA SER A 89 8.49 34.28 -9.84
C SER A 89 7.52 34.56 -8.68
N ALA A 90 7.03 33.50 -8.03
CA ALA A 90 6.30 33.56 -6.77
C ALA A 90 6.84 32.44 -5.87
N THR A 91 7.76 32.78 -4.96
CA THR A 91 8.62 31.82 -4.25
C THR A 91 8.63 32.07 -2.76
N TRP A 92 8.43 31.03 -1.96
CA TRP A 92 8.86 31.01 -0.55
C TRP A 92 10.21 30.29 -0.49
N SER A 93 11.26 31.01 -0.08
CA SER A 93 12.65 30.51 -0.08
C SER A 93 13.19 30.40 1.35
N PHE A 94 13.21 29.18 1.87
CA PHE A 94 13.78 28.81 3.16
C PHE A 94 15.27 28.48 2.97
N THR A 95 16.06 29.53 2.75
CA THR A 95 17.47 29.43 2.33
C THR A 95 18.33 30.48 3.03
N GLY A 96 19.65 30.26 3.14
CA GLY A 96 20.56 31.20 3.83
C GLY A 96 20.14 31.47 5.28
N GLU A 97 20.01 32.73 5.67
CA GLU A 97 19.50 33.14 6.99
C GLU A 97 18.05 32.74 7.28
N ASN A 98 17.30 32.35 6.25
CA ASN A 98 15.91 31.89 6.36
C ASN A 98 15.81 30.35 6.28
N ALA A 99 16.94 29.63 6.20
CA ALA A 99 16.95 28.17 6.30
C ALA A 99 16.38 27.73 7.65
N LEU A 100 15.45 26.77 7.62
CA LEU A 100 14.75 26.28 8.80
C LEU A 100 15.65 25.40 9.65
N ARG A 101 15.73 25.68 10.95
CA ARG A 101 16.50 24.91 11.95
C ARG A 101 15.63 24.62 13.16
N ASP A 102 15.59 23.34 13.56
CA ASP A 102 15.00 22.84 14.81
C ASP A 102 13.58 23.37 15.09
N CYS A 103 12.72 23.37 14.05
CA CYS A 103 11.41 24.03 14.07
C CYS A 103 10.31 23.25 13.36
N THR A 104 9.06 23.68 13.55
CA THR A 104 7.89 23.21 12.80
C THR A 104 7.14 24.39 12.21
N ILE A 105 6.91 24.35 10.90
CA ILE A 105 6.00 25.24 10.17
C ILE A 105 4.70 24.47 9.93
N ASP A 106 3.64 24.86 10.63
CA ASP A 106 2.33 24.21 10.61
C ASP A 106 1.35 25.05 9.79
N LEU A 107 0.99 24.49 8.63
CA LEU A 107 0.11 25.07 7.61
C LEU A 107 -1.19 24.27 7.52
N THR A 108 -1.58 23.54 8.57
CA THR A 108 -2.79 22.73 8.60
C THR A 108 -4.04 23.56 8.26
N GLY A 109 -4.69 23.24 7.14
CA GLY A 109 -5.87 23.96 6.64
C GLY A 109 -5.55 25.22 5.82
N VAL A 110 -4.28 25.46 5.49
CA VAL A 110 -3.83 26.56 4.62
C VAL A 110 -3.81 26.10 3.16
N THR A 111 -4.28 26.96 2.27
CA THR A 111 -4.15 26.84 0.82
C THR A 111 -3.27 27.97 0.29
N LEU A 112 -2.15 27.64 -0.36
CA LEU A 112 -1.26 28.58 -1.02
C LEU A 112 -1.51 28.56 -2.54
N LEU A 113 -1.93 29.70 -3.08
CA LEU A 113 -2.22 29.90 -4.51
C LEU A 113 -1.08 30.70 -5.15
N PHE A 114 -0.10 30.03 -5.75
CA PHE A 114 1.03 30.72 -6.36
C PHE A 114 0.70 31.20 -7.77
N GLN A 115 0.65 32.51 -7.99
CA GLN A 115 0.31 33.12 -9.29
C GLN A 115 1.48 33.19 -10.27
N GLY A 116 2.72 33.00 -9.80
CA GLY A 116 3.91 32.97 -10.63
C GLY A 116 3.88 31.82 -11.63
N PHE A 117 3.97 32.14 -12.91
CA PHE A 117 3.98 31.15 -13.99
C PHE A 117 5.31 30.39 -14.08
N GLY A 118 6.42 31.09 -13.79
CA GLY A 118 7.78 30.55 -13.74
C GLY A 118 8.33 30.40 -12.31
N GLY A 119 9.64 30.19 -12.20
CA GLY A 119 10.33 30.10 -10.91
C GLY A 119 9.95 28.87 -10.06
N VAL A 120 10.42 28.87 -8.81
CA VAL A 120 10.11 27.82 -7.81
C VAL A 120 9.01 28.32 -6.89
N ASN A 121 8.04 27.48 -6.47
CA ASN A 121 7.04 27.92 -5.49
C ASN A 121 7.50 27.74 -4.04
N LEU A 122 8.03 26.57 -3.70
CA LEU A 122 8.63 26.29 -2.39
C LEU A 122 10.08 25.82 -2.57
N ASP A 123 11.04 26.59 -2.04
CA ASP A 123 12.47 26.26 -2.10
C ASP A 123 13.06 26.10 -0.70
N PHE A 124 13.60 24.93 -0.40
CA PHE A 124 14.28 24.62 0.85
C PHE A 124 15.74 24.30 0.57
N MET A 125 16.66 25.00 1.22
CA MET A 125 18.11 24.77 1.09
C MET A 125 18.78 24.84 2.45
N ASP A 126 19.68 23.88 2.73
CA ASP A 126 20.48 23.77 3.95
C ASP A 126 19.68 23.78 5.27
N CYS A 127 18.38 23.44 5.19
CA CYS A 127 17.48 23.29 6.33
C CYS A 127 17.85 22.03 7.15
N THR A 128 17.62 22.06 8.45
CA THR A 128 18.05 20.99 9.37
C THR A 128 17.03 20.75 10.48
N ASN A 129 16.70 19.50 10.80
CA ASN A 129 15.79 19.12 11.89
C ASN A 129 14.43 19.86 11.85
N ALA A 130 13.88 20.09 10.65
CA ALA A 130 12.69 20.90 10.45
C ALA A 130 11.49 20.06 10.01
N VAL A 131 10.28 20.48 10.37
CA VAL A 131 9.02 19.90 9.87
C VAL A 131 8.19 20.97 9.16
N PHE A 132 7.70 20.67 7.96
CA PHE A 132 6.83 21.54 7.19
C PHE A 132 5.58 20.73 6.81
N ARG A 133 4.39 21.11 7.33
CA ARG A 133 3.22 20.24 7.27
C ARG A 133 1.88 20.88 6.97
N GLY A 134 0.96 20.09 6.42
CA GLY A 134 -0.49 20.39 6.34
C GLY A 134 -0.93 21.36 5.23
N ALA A 135 0.00 21.86 4.43
CA ALA A 135 -0.28 22.83 3.37
C ALA A 135 -0.92 22.18 2.13
N THR A 136 -1.92 22.85 1.56
CA THR A 136 -2.37 22.61 0.20
C THR A 136 -1.77 23.68 -0.72
N VAL A 137 -1.17 23.29 -1.84
CA VAL A 137 -0.42 24.17 -2.74
C VAL A 137 -0.82 23.86 -4.18
N TYR A 138 -1.21 24.89 -4.95
CA TYR A 138 -1.40 24.74 -6.39
C TYR A 138 -1.23 26.04 -7.15
N LYS A 139 -0.87 25.92 -8.43
CA LYS A 139 -0.90 27.01 -9.39
C LYS A 139 -2.35 27.22 -9.90
N PRO A 140 -2.94 28.43 -9.80
CA PRO A 140 -4.27 28.72 -10.35
C PRO A 140 -4.34 28.59 -11.87
N VAL A 141 -3.23 28.83 -12.56
CA VAL A 141 -3.03 28.54 -13.99
C VAL A 141 -1.94 27.47 -14.08
N PRO A 142 -2.21 26.27 -14.60
CA PRO A 142 -1.21 25.21 -14.71
C PRO A 142 -0.01 25.60 -15.59
N SER A 143 1.15 24.98 -15.34
CA SER A 143 2.34 25.10 -16.21
C SER A 143 2.25 24.24 -17.49
N PHE A 144 1.05 23.84 -17.89
CA PHE A 144 0.72 23.11 -19.11
C PHE A 144 -0.58 23.63 -19.71
N THR A 145 -0.85 23.27 -20.96
CA THR A 145 -2.16 23.48 -21.59
C THR A 145 -2.72 22.15 -22.09
N GLN A 146 -4.02 22.11 -22.38
CA GLN A 146 -4.70 20.91 -22.86
C GLN A 146 -5.80 21.26 -23.86
N GLY A 147 -6.16 20.29 -24.70
CA GLY A 147 -7.14 20.50 -25.77
C GLY A 147 -7.55 19.21 -26.48
N THR A 148 -8.24 19.38 -27.61
CA THR A 148 -8.64 18.28 -28.51
C THR A 148 -7.90 18.41 -29.84
N VAL A 149 -7.40 17.29 -30.40
CA VAL A 149 -6.91 17.23 -31.78
C VAL A 149 -8.11 17.40 -32.73
N VAL A 150 -8.16 18.49 -33.50
CA VAL A 150 -9.30 18.83 -34.38
C VAL A 150 -9.02 18.67 -35.87
N ALA A 151 -7.76 18.73 -36.29
CA ALA A 151 -7.35 18.43 -37.66
C ALA A 151 -5.93 17.84 -37.68
N LYS A 152 -5.57 17.20 -38.78
CA LYS A 152 -4.21 16.76 -39.09
C LYS A 152 -4.06 16.54 -40.59
N GLY A 153 -2.83 16.63 -41.10
CA GLY A 153 -2.56 16.38 -42.52
C GLY A 153 -1.09 16.54 -42.87
N ALA A 154 -0.74 16.29 -44.14
CA ALA A 154 0.57 16.64 -44.66
C ALA A 154 0.70 18.18 -44.75
N VAL A 155 1.91 18.69 -44.52
CA VAL A 155 2.30 20.07 -44.88
C VAL A 155 3.03 20.03 -46.22
N ASP A 156 3.98 19.11 -46.34
CA ASP A 156 4.75 18.81 -47.54
C ASP A 156 5.22 17.34 -47.49
N ALA A 157 6.05 16.87 -48.43
CA ALA A 157 6.53 15.49 -48.46
C ALA A 157 7.43 15.11 -47.26
N GLY A 158 8.01 16.09 -46.56
CA GLY A 158 8.88 15.92 -45.40
C GLY A 158 8.23 16.22 -44.05
N HIS A 159 7.00 16.76 -44.01
CA HIS A 159 6.36 17.22 -42.77
C HIS A 159 4.84 16.98 -42.73
N TRP A 160 4.32 16.75 -41.53
CA TRP A 160 2.89 16.69 -41.24
C TRP A 160 2.55 17.61 -40.05
N TYR A 161 1.27 17.90 -39.88
CA TYR A 161 0.77 18.72 -38.78
C TYR A 161 -0.41 18.07 -38.05
N GLU A 162 -0.59 18.45 -36.80
CA GLU A 162 -1.86 18.34 -36.09
C GLU A 162 -2.27 19.69 -35.51
N ASP A 163 -3.56 20.00 -35.59
CA ASP A 163 -4.15 21.17 -34.97
C ASP A 163 -4.85 20.77 -33.67
N ILE A 164 -4.49 21.43 -32.58
CA ILE A 164 -5.06 21.22 -31.24
C ILE A 164 -5.88 22.45 -30.88
N GLN A 165 -7.19 22.28 -30.68
CA GLN A 165 -8.05 23.32 -30.12
C GLN A 165 -7.91 23.29 -28.60
N ILE A 166 -7.38 24.36 -28.01
CA ILE A 166 -7.18 24.47 -26.57
C ILE A 166 -8.52 24.63 -25.85
N ASP A 167 -8.64 23.97 -24.71
CA ASP A 167 -9.80 24.08 -23.82
C ASP A 167 -9.94 25.51 -23.26
N ALA A 168 -11.18 25.97 -23.08
CA ALA A 168 -11.45 27.24 -22.39
C ALA A 168 -10.78 27.29 -21.01
N GLY A 169 -10.27 28.45 -20.62
CA GLY A 169 -9.56 28.67 -19.34
C GLY A 169 -8.12 28.15 -19.27
N TYR A 170 -7.68 27.31 -20.20
CA TYR A 170 -6.27 26.89 -20.30
C TYR A 170 -5.45 27.87 -21.16
N LEU A 171 -4.12 27.73 -21.09
CA LEU A 171 -3.19 28.64 -21.73
C LEU A 171 -3.27 28.55 -23.26
N SER A 172 -3.82 29.59 -23.88
CA SER A 172 -4.01 29.73 -25.33
C SER A 172 -3.03 30.70 -26.01
N ASP A 173 -1.98 31.13 -25.30
CA ASP A 173 -0.88 31.95 -25.82
C ASP A 173 0.35 31.06 -26.08
N PRO A 174 0.79 30.89 -27.34
CA PRO A 174 1.92 30.02 -27.67
C PRO A 174 3.26 30.59 -27.22
N ALA A 175 3.39 31.91 -27.00
CA ALA A 175 4.62 32.53 -26.50
C ALA A 175 4.94 32.13 -25.04
N ARG A 176 3.96 31.56 -24.33
CA ARG A 176 4.08 31.04 -22.97
C ARG A 176 4.23 29.51 -22.91
N LEU A 177 4.31 28.85 -24.06
CA LEU A 177 4.62 27.43 -24.17
C LEU A 177 6.10 27.22 -24.55
N ASN A 178 6.60 26.03 -24.28
CA ASN A 178 7.88 25.61 -24.86
C ASN A 178 7.71 25.62 -26.40
N PRO A 179 8.62 26.21 -27.21
CA PRO A 179 8.50 26.23 -28.66
C PRO A 179 8.55 24.83 -29.32
N LYS A 180 9.05 23.83 -28.59
CA LYS A 180 8.99 22.41 -28.95
C LYS A 180 8.36 21.62 -27.79
N PRO A 181 7.07 21.86 -27.49
CA PRO A 181 6.45 21.31 -26.29
C PRO A 181 6.38 19.80 -26.39
N THR A 182 6.62 19.11 -25.28
CA THR A 182 6.28 17.69 -25.19
C THR A 182 4.78 17.54 -25.38
N ARG A 183 4.37 16.69 -26.34
CA ARG A 183 2.97 16.36 -26.62
C ARG A 183 2.60 15.00 -26.02
N HIS A 184 1.56 14.97 -25.20
CA HIS A 184 0.98 13.78 -24.59
C HIS A 184 -0.43 13.51 -25.11
N LEU A 185 -0.77 12.25 -25.39
CA LEU A 185 -2.08 11.86 -25.93
C LEU A 185 -2.90 11.03 -24.94
N PHE A 186 -4.20 11.25 -24.93
CA PHE A 186 -5.17 10.63 -24.04
C PHE A 186 -6.41 10.21 -24.84
N ASP A 187 -6.95 9.02 -24.54
CA ASP A 187 -8.15 8.50 -25.20
C ASP A 187 -9.40 9.14 -24.58
N PRO A 188 -10.23 9.87 -25.35
CA PRO A 188 -11.46 10.48 -24.84
C PRO A 188 -12.52 9.46 -24.37
N LYS A 189 -12.44 8.20 -24.81
CA LYS A 189 -13.43 7.15 -24.53
C LYS A 189 -13.11 6.38 -23.25
N VAL A 190 -11.84 6.30 -22.87
CA VAL A 190 -11.38 5.59 -21.68
C VAL A 190 -11.11 6.61 -20.58
N THR A 191 -12.00 6.69 -19.59
CA THR A 191 -11.94 7.70 -18.54
C THR A 191 -11.80 7.13 -17.15
N ASP A 192 -11.22 7.93 -16.26
CA ASP A 192 -11.24 7.70 -14.82
C ASP A 192 -12.65 7.93 -14.24
N LYS A 193 -12.85 7.54 -12.97
CA LYS A 193 -14.15 7.70 -12.28
C LYS A 193 -14.71 9.13 -12.19
N ASN A 194 -13.92 10.15 -12.55
CA ASN A 194 -14.30 11.56 -12.58
C ASN A 194 -14.43 12.10 -14.02
N GLY A 195 -14.36 11.23 -15.04
CA GLY A 195 -14.40 11.61 -16.45
C GLY A 195 -13.08 12.15 -17.03
N ARG A 196 -11.94 12.02 -16.33
CA ARG A 196 -10.64 12.39 -16.94
C ARG A 196 -10.21 11.33 -17.95
N PRO A 197 -9.83 11.68 -19.19
CA PRO A 197 -9.34 10.71 -20.16
C PRO A 197 -8.00 10.11 -19.68
N LEU A 198 -7.81 8.80 -19.92
CA LEU A 198 -6.58 8.08 -19.60
C LEU A 198 -5.61 8.10 -20.78
N TRP A 199 -4.34 7.79 -20.53
CA TRP A 199 -3.28 7.76 -21.54
C TRP A 199 -3.67 6.90 -22.74
N LYS A 200 -3.54 7.47 -23.95
CA LYS A 200 -3.86 6.75 -25.19
C LYS A 200 -2.89 5.59 -25.38
N ALA A 201 -3.42 4.39 -25.59
CA ALA A 201 -2.62 3.22 -25.92
C ALA A 201 -2.03 3.32 -27.33
N GLY A 202 -0.79 2.89 -27.47
CA GLY A 202 -0.05 2.95 -28.72
C GLY A 202 0.47 4.33 -29.11
N GLN A 203 0.49 5.30 -28.19
CA GLN A 203 1.16 6.57 -28.46
C GLN A 203 2.67 6.37 -28.54
N GLY A 204 3.33 7.12 -29.44
CA GLY A 204 4.78 7.20 -29.45
C GLY A 204 5.31 7.86 -28.18
N GLY A 205 6.63 7.75 -27.94
CA GLY A 205 7.28 8.28 -26.75
C GLY A 205 7.31 9.82 -26.68
N TYR A 206 8.48 10.38 -26.37
CA TYR A 206 8.64 11.84 -26.29
C TYR A 206 8.66 12.51 -27.67
N ASN A 207 7.46 12.68 -28.25
CA ASN A 207 7.27 13.41 -29.50
C ASN A 207 7.30 14.93 -29.26
N HIS A 208 8.22 15.59 -29.96
CA HIS A 208 8.38 17.04 -29.97
C HIS A 208 8.16 17.54 -31.40
N PRO A 209 7.29 18.54 -31.62
CA PRO A 209 7.17 19.17 -32.92
C PRO A 209 8.43 19.99 -33.22
N GLU A 210 8.73 20.16 -34.50
CA GLU A 210 9.81 21.04 -34.94
C GLU A 210 9.39 22.51 -34.88
N LYS A 211 8.08 22.78 -35.01
CA LYS A 211 7.47 24.12 -34.88
C LYS A 211 6.13 24.03 -34.14
N LEU A 212 5.90 24.98 -33.23
CA LEU A 212 4.60 25.31 -32.66
C LEU A 212 4.15 26.65 -33.26
N LEU A 213 2.99 26.68 -33.90
CA LEU A 213 2.44 27.87 -34.56
C LEU A 213 1.03 28.18 -34.03
N PRO A 214 0.61 29.45 -33.92
CA PRO A 214 -0.80 29.78 -33.85
C PRO A 214 -1.48 29.35 -35.16
N ALA A 215 -2.66 28.75 -35.07
CA ALA A 215 -3.51 28.50 -36.24
C ALA A 215 -4.42 29.72 -36.50
N GLU A 216 -5.05 29.76 -37.68
CA GLU A 216 -5.97 30.84 -38.09
C GLU A 216 -7.18 30.99 -37.15
N THR A 217 -7.58 29.90 -36.46
CA THR A 217 -8.65 29.93 -35.46
C THR A 217 -8.11 30.34 -34.09
N PRO A 218 -8.70 31.33 -33.40
CA PRO A 218 -8.31 31.69 -32.04
C PRO A 218 -8.30 30.50 -31.07
N GLY A 219 -7.26 30.43 -30.23
CA GLY A 219 -7.08 29.35 -29.26
C GLY A 219 -6.76 27.98 -29.86
N ARG A 220 -6.38 27.91 -31.14
CA ARG A 220 -5.91 26.69 -31.79
C ARG A 220 -4.42 26.78 -32.10
N PHE A 221 -3.69 25.71 -31.82
CA PHE A 221 -2.27 25.59 -32.15
C PHE A 221 -2.04 24.54 -33.21
N ARG A 222 -1.14 24.83 -34.15
CA ARG A 222 -0.64 23.89 -35.13
C ARG A 222 0.74 23.40 -34.69
N LEU A 223 0.87 22.09 -34.48
CA LEU A 223 2.12 21.42 -34.19
C LEU A 223 2.61 20.78 -35.48
N VAL A 224 3.81 21.14 -35.94
CA VAL A 224 4.41 20.61 -37.18
C VAL A 224 5.55 19.67 -36.83
N TYR A 225 5.48 18.44 -37.35
CA TYR A 225 6.46 17.38 -37.16
C TYR A 225 7.07 16.99 -38.51
N ALA A 226 8.31 16.51 -38.49
CA ALA A 226 8.88 15.86 -39.66
C ALA A 226 8.24 14.47 -39.88
N ALA A 227 8.18 14.02 -41.13
CA ALA A 227 7.59 12.74 -41.56
C ALA A 227 8.23 11.50 -40.92
N ARG A 228 9.43 11.62 -40.34
CA ARG A 228 10.08 10.57 -39.54
C ARG A 228 9.41 10.31 -38.18
N ILE A 229 8.56 11.22 -37.70
CA ILE A 229 7.76 11.07 -36.49
C ILE A 229 6.42 10.49 -36.92
N GLU A 230 6.03 9.36 -36.32
CA GLU A 230 4.84 8.59 -36.71
C GLU A 230 3.57 9.43 -36.63
N SER A 231 3.00 9.77 -37.79
CA SER A 231 1.72 10.48 -37.85
C SER A 231 0.55 9.61 -37.40
N SER A 232 0.68 8.28 -37.37
CA SER A 232 -0.40 7.35 -36.99
C SER A 232 -0.81 7.39 -35.52
N ASP A 233 0.02 7.94 -34.62
CA ASP A 233 -0.22 7.83 -33.17
C ASP A 233 -1.36 8.75 -32.68
N SER A 234 -1.59 9.88 -33.36
CA SER A 234 -2.69 10.81 -33.09
C SER A 234 -3.92 10.59 -33.97
N SER A 235 -5.08 11.01 -33.49
CA SER A 235 -6.37 10.88 -34.18
C SER A 235 -7.23 12.10 -33.89
N VAL A 236 -8.05 12.53 -34.86
CA VAL A 236 -9.01 13.62 -34.62
C VAL A 236 -10.01 13.17 -33.55
N GLY A 237 -10.21 14.01 -32.54
CA GLY A 237 -10.95 13.69 -31.32
C GLY A 237 -10.08 13.30 -30.12
N ASP A 238 -8.80 12.94 -30.32
CA ASP A 238 -7.89 12.65 -29.21
C ASP A 238 -7.75 13.86 -28.28
N ARG A 239 -7.52 13.58 -27.00
CA ARG A 239 -7.25 14.60 -26.00
C ARG A 239 -5.74 14.76 -25.87
N ALA A 240 -5.26 16.00 -25.89
CA ALA A 240 -3.85 16.32 -25.88
C ALA A 240 -3.47 17.21 -24.70
N VAL A 241 -2.29 16.99 -24.12
CA VAL A 241 -1.65 17.88 -23.14
C VAL A 241 -0.31 18.32 -23.71
N LEU A 242 -0.04 19.62 -23.65
CA LEU A 242 1.21 20.23 -24.10
C LEU A 242 1.95 20.85 -22.92
N ARG A 243 3.22 20.49 -22.75
CA ARG A 243 4.10 21.05 -21.70
C ARG A 243 4.36 22.54 -21.96
N GLY A 244 4.04 23.38 -20.98
CA GLY A 244 4.30 24.81 -21.02
C GLY A 244 5.68 25.21 -20.49
N LEU A 245 5.94 26.52 -20.46
CA LEU A 245 7.07 27.09 -19.73
C LEU A 245 6.73 27.14 -18.23
N GLY A 246 7.55 26.53 -17.40
CA GLY A 246 7.36 26.53 -15.94
C GLY A 246 8.60 26.06 -15.21
N GLY A 247 8.89 26.68 -14.06
CA GLY A 247 9.90 26.19 -13.13
C GLY A 247 9.35 25.11 -12.18
N PHE A 248 10.23 24.51 -11.40
CA PHE A 248 9.93 23.47 -10.42
C PHE A 248 8.86 23.93 -9.42
N SER A 249 7.98 23.05 -8.96
CA SER A 249 6.99 23.46 -7.95
C SER A 249 7.62 23.50 -6.56
N PHE A 250 8.42 22.49 -6.24
CA PHE A 250 9.01 22.30 -4.92
C PHE A 250 10.46 21.81 -5.08
N THR A 251 11.43 22.49 -4.47
CA THR A 251 12.83 22.07 -4.45
C THR A 251 13.34 21.86 -3.02
N VAL A 252 14.05 20.76 -2.80
CA VAL A 252 14.74 20.42 -1.54
C VAL A 252 16.23 20.25 -1.85
N LYS A 253 17.11 21.00 -1.18
CA LYS A 253 18.56 21.01 -1.49
C LYS A 253 19.37 20.88 -0.19
N ASN A 254 20.27 19.90 -0.12
CA ASN A 254 21.18 19.67 1.00
C ASN A 254 20.52 19.60 2.41
N CYS A 255 19.22 19.36 2.47
CA CYS A 255 18.45 19.37 3.70
C CYS A 255 18.74 18.12 4.54
N THR A 256 18.83 18.27 5.86
CA THR A 256 19.20 17.17 6.77
C THR A 256 18.10 16.94 7.81
N ASN A 257 17.58 15.72 7.90
CA ASN A 257 16.54 15.33 8.85
C ASN A 257 15.29 16.24 8.77
N VAL A 258 14.86 16.58 7.55
CA VAL A 258 13.67 17.41 7.29
C VAL A 258 12.47 16.53 6.95
N THR A 259 11.30 16.84 7.50
CA THR A 259 10.05 16.10 7.25
C THR A 259 9.01 16.99 6.57
N PHE A 260 8.53 16.55 5.42
CA PHE A 260 7.41 17.13 4.68
C PHE A 260 6.18 16.24 4.89
N ALA A 261 5.16 16.74 5.59
CA ALA A 261 4.03 15.92 6.04
C ALA A 261 2.66 16.48 5.61
N ASP A 262 1.74 15.61 5.21
CA ASP A 262 0.34 15.94 4.89
C ASP A 262 0.17 17.09 3.87
N LEU A 263 1.14 17.22 2.95
CA LEU A 263 1.12 18.24 1.91
C LEU A 263 0.28 17.77 0.72
N THR A 264 -0.43 18.68 0.06
CA THR A 264 -1.11 18.40 -1.23
C THR A 264 -0.62 19.38 -2.27
N LEU A 265 0.01 18.89 -3.34
CA LEU A 265 0.65 19.67 -4.41
C LEU A 265 -0.05 19.37 -5.74
N GLY A 266 -0.57 20.39 -6.43
CA GLY A 266 -1.28 20.22 -7.71
C GLY A 266 -1.03 21.30 -8.76
N ASN A 267 -1.34 20.97 -10.02
CA ASN A 267 -1.03 21.80 -11.19
C ASN A 267 0.46 22.18 -11.26
N ASN A 268 1.33 21.21 -10.95
CA ASN A 268 2.75 21.39 -10.74
C ASN A 268 3.49 21.72 -12.05
N GLY A 269 4.45 22.63 -12.00
CA GLY A 269 5.45 22.84 -13.07
C GLY A 269 6.67 21.94 -12.87
N LEU A 270 7.16 21.34 -13.96
CA LEU A 270 8.19 20.30 -13.96
C LEU A 270 7.81 19.19 -12.97
N TYR A 271 8.70 18.89 -12.03
CA TYR A 271 8.51 17.91 -10.97
C TYR A 271 7.53 18.42 -9.91
N GLY A 272 6.75 17.51 -9.32
CA GLY A 272 5.99 17.82 -8.10
C GLY A 272 6.92 18.22 -6.94
N ILE A 273 7.94 17.41 -6.69
CA ILE A 273 9.06 17.68 -5.78
C ILE A 273 10.35 17.19 -6.43
N VAL A 274 11.42 17.98 -6.35
CA VAL A 274 12.78 17.53 -6.67
C VAL A 274 13.73 17.76 -5.50
N GLU A 275 14.50 16.73 -5.16
CA GLU A 275 15.46 16.70 -4.06
C GLU A 275 16.89 16.54 -4.57
N PHE A 276 17.81 17.39 -4.12
CA PHE A 276 19.24 17.30 -4.40
C PHE A 276 20.04 17.20 -3.10
N GLY A 277 20.68 16.06 -2.85
CA GLY A 277 21.66 15.90 -1.76
C GLY A 277 21.08 15.88 -0.35
N GLY A 278 19.80 15.56 -0.19
CA GLY A 278 19.17 15.47 1.13
C GLY A 278 19.64 14.26 1.95
N LYS A 279 19.48 14.35 3.26
CA LYS A 279 20.07 13.42 4.23
C LYS A 279 19.00 13.03 5.25
N ALA A 280 18.45 11.83 5.14
CA ALA A 280 17.30 11.37 5.94
C ALA A 280 16.05 12.26 5.80
N THR A 281 15.77 12.75 4.59
CA THR A 281 14.52 13.46 4.27
C THR A 281 13.32 12.51 4.36
N ARG A 282 12.19 13.00 4.88
CA ARG A 282 10.96 12.22 5.02
C ARG A 282 9.80 12.90 4.31
N TYR A 283 9.09 12.14 3.48
CA TYR A 283 7.84 12.54 2.83
C TYR A 283 6.73 11.62 3.36
N ILE A 284 5.79 12.18 4.12
CA ILE A 284 4.76 11.39 4.84
C ILE A 284 3.37 11.93 4.49
N GLY A 285 2.51 11.10 3.90
CA GLY A 285 1.14 11.52 3.55
C GLY A 285 1.07 12.60 2.45
N VAL A 286 2.17 12.84 1.72
CA VAL A 286 2.26 13.84 0.66
C VAL A 286 1.44 13.39 -0.55
N LYS A 287 0.69 14.30 -1.15
CA LYS A 287 -0.18 14.06 -2.30
C LYS A 287 0.24 14.92 -3.48
N ILE A 288 0.79 14.31 -4.52
CA ILE A 288 1.10 14.95 -5.80
C ILE A 288 0.00 14.52 -6.77
N THR A 289 -0.92 15.43 -7.08
CA THR A 289 -2.22 15.11 -7.70
C THR A 289 -2.71 16.23 -8.61
N TYR A 290 -3.75 15.97 -9.40
CA TYR A 290 -4.45 16.98 -10.20
C TYR A 290 -4.88 18.15 -9.32
N GLY A 291 -4.63 19.38 -9.76
CA GLY A 291 -5.15 20.59 -9.11
C GLY A 291 -6.60 20.90 -9.52
N PRO A 292 -7.14 22.04 -9.06
CA PRO A 292 -8.41 22.55 -9.56
C PRO A 292 -8.29 22.98 -11.03
N PRO A 293 -9.40 22.98 -11.80
CA PRO A 293 -9.42 23.60 -13.12
C PRO A 293 -9.11 25.10 -13.01
N PRO A 294 -8.43 25.70 -14.00
CA PRO A 294 -8.16 27.14 -14.02
C PRO A 294 -9.46 27.95 -14.16
N PRO A 295 -9.46 29.24 -13.78
CA PRO A 295 -10.64 30.10 -13.91
C PRO A 295 -11.18 30.12 -15.34
N GLY A 296 -12.49 29.89 -15.49
CA GLY A 296 -13.17 29.83 -16.79
C GLY A 296 -13.08 28.49 -17.53
N ALA A 297 -12.38 27.48 -16.99
CA ALA A 297 -12.35 26.15 -17.59
C ALA A 297 -13.58 25.30 -17.25
N THR A 298 -14.07 24.59 -18.27
CA THR A 298 -15.15 23.60 -18.16
C THR A 298 -14.64 22.16 -18.02
N THR A 299 -13.35 21.94 -18.27
CA THR A 299 -12.68 20.62 -18.25
C THR A 299 -11.70 20.51 -17.08
N LEU A 300 -11.64 19.32 -16.48
CA LEU A 300 -10.70 19.02 -15.40
C LEU A 300 -9.25 18.93 -15.94
N PRO A 301 -8.24 19.28 -15.12
CA PRO A 301 -6.84 19.06 -15.49
C PRO A 301 -6.57 17.57 -15.70
N ILE A 302 -5.99 17.23 -16.85
CA ILE A 302 -5.71 15.85 -17.28
C ILE A 302 -4.43 15.28 -16.64
N VAL A 303 -3.48 16.14 -16.25
CA VAL A 303 -2.22 15.77 -15.56
C VAL A 303 -2.03 16.55 -14.26
N SER A 304 -1.17 16.06 -13.37
CA SER A 304 -0.84 16.68 -12.08
C SER A 304 0.43 17.54 -12.09
N SER A 305 1.35 17.25 -13.01
CA SER A 305 2.67 17.86 -13.17
C SER A 305 3.04 17.93 -14.66
N THR A 306 4.24 18.43 -15.00
CA THR A 306 4.76 18.41 -16.39
C THR A 306 6.02 17.55 -16.58
N ALA A 307 6.38 16.80 -15.54
CA ALA A 307 7.42 15.78 -15.48
C ALA A 307 7.08 14.86 -14.29
N ASP A 308 8.08 14.36 -13.57
CA ASP A 308 7.93 13.40 -12.48
C ASP A 308 7.07 13.89 -11.31
N GLY A 309 6.69 12.94 -10.46
CA GLY A 309 6.12 13.21 -9.13
C GLY A 309 7.20 13.67 -8.15
N LEU A 310 7.93 12.71 -7.57
CA LEU A 310 8.99 12.92 -6.59
C LEU A 310 10.32 12.39 -7.13
N HIS A 311 11.27 13.29 -7.39
CA HIS A 311 12.53 12.96 -8.06
C HIS A 311 13.73 13.30 -7.15
N CYS A 312 14.43 12.28 -6.65
CA CYS A 312 15.41 12.38 -5.58
C CYS A 312 16.82 12.00 -6.04
N LEU A 313 17.73 12.98 -6.07
CA LEU A 313 19.13 12.83 -6.46
C LEU A 313 20.07 12.98 -5.26
N TYR A 314 21.18 12.24 -5.29
CA TYR A 314 22.33 12.40 -4.37
C TYR A 314 22.04 12.13 -2.87
N GLY A 315 20.93 11.48 -2.53
CA GLY A 315 20.51 11.28 -1.14
C GLY A 315 21.47 10.41 -0.32
N ASN A 316 21.74 10.78 0.94
CA ASN A 316 22.57 10.00 1.87
C ASN A 316 22.33 10.33 3.37
N PRO A 317 21.65 9.47 4.14
CA PRO A 317 20.88 8.32 3.67
C PRO A 317 19.70 8.78 2.80
N GLY A 318 19.21 7.88 1.97
CA GLY A 318 18.11 8.11 1.02
C GLY A 318 16.80 8.53 1.68
N PRO A 319 15.84 8.99 0.85
CA PRO A 319 14.55 9.48 1.34
C PRO A 319 13.69 8.33 1.87
N ARG A 320 12.79 8.69 2.80
CA ARG A 320 11.72 7.81 3.31
C ARG A 320 10.37 8.38 2.88
N ILE A 321 9.68 7.64 2.02
CA ILE A 321 8.48 8.06 1.29
C ILE A 321 7.33 7.13 1.72
N GLU A 322 6.39 7.67 2.48
CA GLU A 322 5.37 6.87 3.17
C GLU A 322 3.94 7.38 3.07
N ASN A 323 3.02 6.47 2.79
CA ASN A 323 1.58 6.74 2.71
C ASN A 323 1.22 7.91 1.76
N CYS A 324 2.11 8.20 0.81
CA CYS A 324 1.95 9.26 -0.17
C CYS A 324 1.02 8.81 -1.31
N VAL A 325 0.43 9.78 -2.00
CA VAL A 325 -0.31 9.56 -3.24
C VAL A 325 0.39 10.33 -4.34
N ILE A 326 0.82 9.66 -5.39
CA ILE A 326 1.44 10.30 -6.56
C ILE A 326 0.68 9.80 -7.79
N GLU A 327 0.03 10.71 -8.49
CA GLU A 327 -0.86 10.34 -9.58
C GLU A 327 -0.90 11.34 -10.73
N GLY A 328 -1.12 10.85 -11.95
CA GLY A 328 -1.34 11.70 -13.13
C GLY A 328 -0.09 12.39 -13.68
N THR A 329 1.10 11.88 -13.39
CA THR A 329 2.38 12.47 -13.84
C THR A 329 2.68 12.07 -15.30
N PRO A 330 3.13 12.99 -16.18
CA PRO A 330 3.55 12.67 -17.54
C PRO A 330 4.93 12.00 -17.65
N ASP A 331 5.63 11.88 -16.53
CA ASP A 331 6.84 11.07 -16.38
C ASP A 331 6.71 10.18 -15.12
N ASP A 332 7.82 9.73 -14.54
CA ASP A 332 7.84 8.79 -13.42
C ASP A 332 7.14 9.33 -12.16
N CYS A 333 6.53 8.44 -11.36
CA CYS A 333 5.97 8.89 -10.08
C CYS A 333 7.06 9.05 -8.99
N ILE A 334 8.02 8.12 -8.91
CA ILE A 334 9.18 8.22 -8.00
C ILE A 334 10.47 7.87 -8.74
N ALA A 335 11.47 8.75 -8.68
CA ALA A 335 12.83 8.47 -9.14
C ALA A 335 13.84 8.61 -7.99
N ILE A 336 14.75 7.64 -7.79
CA ILE A 336 15.81 7.69 -6.78
C ILE A 336 17.14 7.25 -7.39
N HIS A 337 18.12 8.16 -7.42
CA HIS A 337 19.42 7.89 -8.05
C HIS A 337 20.55 8.83 -7.57
N GLY A 338 21.76 8.56 -8.06
CA GLY A 338 22.89 9.51 -8.06
C GLY A 338 23.22 9.94 -9.48
N ALA A 339 24.41 10.49 -9.68
CA ALA A 339 24.95 10.76 -11.01
C ALA A 339 26.22 9.96 -11.28
N TYR A 340 26.57 9.85 -12.55
CA TYR A 340 27.91 9.44 -12.96
C TYR A 340 28.86 10.63 -13.07
N GLY A 341 30.14 10.37 -12.82
CA GLY A 341 31.27 11.12 -13.38
C GLY A 341 32.03 10.23 -14.34
N THR A 342 32.92 10.81 -15.13
CA THR A 342 33.79 10.09 -16.08
C THR A 342 35.24 10.12 -15.59
N ILE A 343 35.95 8.99 -15.66
CA ILE A 343 37.40 8.96 -15.47
C ILE A 343 38.04 9.78 -16.59
N ASP A 344 38.69 10.89 -16.26
CA ASP A 344 39.39 11.72 -17.23
C ASP A 344 40.74 11.11 -17.59
N ARG A 345 41.49 10.63 -16.57
CA ARG A 345 42.81 10.00 -16.75
C ARG A 345 43.04 8.90 -15.73
N VAL A 346 43.83 7.88 -16.11
CA VAL A 346 44.37 6.88 -15.20
C VAL A 346 45.78 7.31 -14.80
N LEU A 347 46.10 7.23 -13.51
CA LEU A 347 47.36 7.68 -12.92
C LEU A 347 48.41 6.56 -12.94
N SER A 348 49.69 6.92 -12.81
CA SER A 348 50.81 5.96 -12.88
C SER A 348 50.86 4.97 -11.71
N ASP A 349 50.17 5.27 -10.60
CA ASP A 349 49.99 4.39 -9.44
C ASP A 349 48.75 3.48 -9.56
N GLY A 350 48.02 3.54 -10.70
CA GLY A 350 46.75 2.85 -10.90
C GLY A 350 45.53 3.58 -10.32
N GLY A 351 45.71 4.76 -9.73
CA GLY A 351 44.62 5.64 -9.32
C GLY A 351 43.91 6.29 -10.50
N ILE A 352 42.88 7.10 -10.21
CA ILE A 352 42.08 7.80 -11.21
C ILE A 352 42.05 9.31 -10.96
N ALA A 353 42.07 10.08 -12.03
CA ALA A 353 41.77 11.51 -12.02
C ALA A 353 40.37 11.76 -12.55
N LEU A 354 39.59 12.57 -11.84
CA LEU A 354 38.33 13.13 -12.30
C LEU A 354 38.43 14.66 -12.33
N ASN A 355 38.11 15.26 -13.46
CA ASN A 355 38.01 16.70 -13.61
C ASN A 355 36.99 17.27 -12.63
N ARG A 356 37.27 18.43 -12.04
CA ARG A 356 36.41 19.10 -11.06
C ARG A 356 35.01 19.42 -11.58
N LYS A 357 34.79 19.49 -12.90
CA LYS A 357 33.45 19.65 -13.50
C LYS A 357 32.54 18.43 -13.31
N ASN A 358 33.11 17.23 -13.10
CA ASN A 358 32.34 16.06 -12.65
C ASN A 358 31.58 16.40 -11.36
N PHE A 359 30.35 15.90 -11.22
CA PHE A 359 29.50 16.15 -10.04
C PHE A 359 29.35 17.65 -9.68
N ARG A 360 29.34 18.53 -10.69
CA ARG A 360 29.08 19.98 -10.57
C ARG A 360 30.04 20.71 -9.61
N GLY A 361 31.34 20.36 -9.61
CA GLY A 361 32.33 21.01 -8.74
C GLY A 361 32.59 20.30 -7.42
N THR A 362 31.76 19.33 -7.03
CA THR A 362 31.81 18.74 -5.68
C THR A 362 32.77 17.55 -5.59
N GLN A 363 33.51 17.44 -4.48
CA GLN A 363 34.24 16.21 -4.16
C GLN A 363 33.22 15.10 -3.86
N ASN A 364 33.08 14.15 -4.80
CA ASN A 364 32.02 13.15 -4.71
C ASN A 364 32.38 11.91 -3.88
N PHE A 365 33.66 11.62 -3.70
CA PHE A 365 34.13 10.48 -2.90
C PHE A 365 35.07 10.94 -1.78
N ALA A 366 34.99 10.30 -0.62
CA ALA A 366 35.97 10.40 0.45
C ALA A 366 36.79 9.10 0.58
N ALA A 367 37.92 9.14 1.27
CA ALA A 367 38.61 7.93 1.68
C ALA A 367 37.68 7.04 2.53
N GLY A 368 37.57 5.77 2.18
CA GLY A 368 36.65 4.81 2.75
C GLY A 368 35.26 4.72 2.09
N ASP A 369 34.93 5.59 1.12
CA ASP A 369 33.73 5.42 0.29
C ASP A 369 33.96 4.34 -0.80
N ASP A 370 32.88 3.65 -1.16
CA ASP A 370 32.87 2.71 -2.28
C ASP A 370 32.71 3.46 -3.62
N ILE A 371 33.27 2.89 -4.68
CA ILE A 371 33.21 3.42 -6.05
C ILE A 371 32.78 2.31 -7.02
N ARG A 372 31.65 2.54 -7.69
CA ARG A 372 31.07 1.63 -8.68
C ARG A 372 31.45 2.09 -10.07
N ILE A 373 32.10 1.22 -10.84
CA ILE A 373 32.73 1.53 -12.12
C ILE A 373 31.98 0.83 -13.26
N GLN A 374 31.73 1.58 -14.34
CA GLN A 374 31.17 1.10 -15.60
C GLN A 374 32.15 1.34 -16.75
N GLY A 375 32.34 0.29 -17.54
CA GLY A 375 33.34 0.24 -18.59
C GLY A 375 32.80 0.53 -19.99
N ASP A 376 33.50 -0.01 -20.98
CA ASP A 376 33.11 0.08 -22.39
C ASP A 376 31.65 -0.38 -22.60
N LYS A 377 30.87 0.38 -23.38
CA LYS A 377 29.41 0.18 -23.60
C LYS A 377 28.54 0.31 -22.35
N GLU A 378 29.01 1.02 -21.31
CA GLU A 378 28.21 1.36 -20.12
C GLU A 378 27.80 0.15 -19.26
N GLY A 379 28.43 -1.01 -19.49
CA GLY A 379 28.28 -2.21 -18.66
C GLY A 379 28.99 -2.06 -17.33
N PHE A 380 28.45 -2.68 -16.26
CA PHE A 380 29.15 -2.86 -15.00
C PHE A 380 30.54 -3.49 -15.24
N TYR A 381 31.56 -2.92 -14.61
CA TYR A 381 32.95 -3.37 -14.71
C TYR A 381 33.46 -3.89 -13.36
N ALA A 382 33.38 -3.08 -12.29
CA ALA A 382 33.80 -3.47 -10.95
C ALA A 382 33.26 -2.51 -9.87
N ASP A 383 33.11 -3.01 -8.64
CA ASP A 383 33.13 -2.18 -7.43
C ASP A 383 34.54 -2.22 -6.80
N ALA A 384 35.02 -1.06 -6.36
CA ALA A 384 36.28 -0.89 -5.63
C ALA A 384 36.07 0.10 -4.47
N ARG A 385 37.11 0.36 -3.68
CA ARG A 385 37.06 1.31 -2.57
C ARG A 385 38.09 2.41 -2.72
N VAL A 386 37.72 3.65 -2.44
CA VAL A 386 38.64 4.79 -2.42
C VAL A 386 39.46 4.73 -1.14
N THR A 387 40.79 4.65 -1.24
CA THR A 387 41.71 4.60 -0.09
C THR A 387 42.29 5.97 0.26
N ASN A 388 42.48 6.83 -0.74
CA ASN A 388 43.01 8.18 -0.57
C ASN A 388 42.38 9.15 -1.59
N VAL A 389 42.31 10.43 -1.23
CA VAL A 389 41.85 11.51 -2.12
C VAL A 389 42.80 12.70 -2.03
N LYS A 390 43.18 13.25 -3.18
CA LYS A 390 44.04 14.43 -3.28
C LYS A 390 43.40 15.47 -4.20
N ASP A 391 43.29 16.70 -3.71
CA ASP A 391 43.00 17.88 -4.52
C ASP A 391 44.28 18.30 -5.27
N VAL A 392 44.18 18.52 -6.58
CA VAL A 392 45.27 19.07 -7.41
C VAL A 392 44.84 20.30 -8.23
N GLY A 393 43.76 20.97 -7.84
CA GLY A 393 43.24 22.16 -8.51
C GLY A 393 42.08 21.84 -9.46
N ASP A 394 42.37 21.54 -10.73
CA ASP A 394 41.34 21.27 -11.74
C ASP A 394 40.83 19.82 -11.74
N GLU A 395 41.46 18.94 -10.96
CA GLU A 395 41.11 17.52 -10.83
C GLU A 395 41.11 17.10 -9.36
N TRP A 396 40.36 16.02 -9.09
CA TRP A 396 40.48 15.21 -7.90
C TRP A 396 41.17 13.89 -8.26
N HIS A 397 42.24 13.54 -7.56
CA HIS A 397 42.96 12.28 -7.71
C HIS A 397 42.53 11.30 -6.62
N TYR A 398 42.15 10.09 -7.00
CA TYR A 398 41.66 9.05 -6.09
C TYR A 398 42.52 7.79 -6.24
N THR A 399 43.07 7.31 -5.11
CA THR A 399 43.72 6.00 -5.04
C THR A 399 42.67 4.94 -4.70
N LEU A 400 42.75 3.78 -5.35
CA LEU A 400 41.85 2.64 -5.13
C LEU A 400 42.48 1.61 -4.18
N ASP A 401 41.66 0.72 -3.63
CA ASP A 401 42.07 -0.39 -2.76
C ASP A 401 42.77 -1.54 -3.50
N ARG A 402 42.60 -1.60 -4.82
CA ARG A 402 43.27 -2.57 -5.70
C ARG A 402 43.50 -2.02 -7.10
N ALA A 403 44.51 -2.54 -7.78
CA ALA A 403 44.76 -2.24 -9.19
C ALA A 403 43.62 -2.77 -10.08
N LEU A 404 43.22 -1.98 -11.08
CA LEU A 404 42.21 -2.31 -12.08
C LEU A 404 42.66 -1.83 -13.47
N SER A 405 42.27 -2.55 -14.52
CA SER A 405 42.58 -2.17 -15.91
C SER A 405 41.60 -1.12 -16.45
N LEU A 406 41.68 0.08 -15.89
CA LEU A 406 40.80 1.21 -16.19
C LEU A 406 41.22 1.96 -17.48
N LYS A 407 40.29 2.75 -18.02
CA LYS A 407 40.53 3.64 -19.17
C LYS A 407 39.85 5.00 -18.94
N PRO A 408 40.35 6.09 -19.57
CA PRO A 408 39.58 7.31 -19.74
C PRO A 408 38.20 7.05 -20.35
N GLY A 409 37.19 7.83 -19.95
CA GLY A 409 35.81 7.71 -20.41
C GLY A 409 34.95 6.68 -19.66
N PHE A 410 35.54 5.82 -18.82
CA PHE A 410 34.78 4.93 -17.94
C PHE A 410 33.94 5.74 -16.93
N PHE A 411 32.70 5.33 -16.69
CA PHE A 411 31.81 5.99 -15.75
C PHE A 411 32.05 5.50 -14.31
N VAL A 412 31.90 6.40 -13.34
CA VAL A 412 32.00 6.10 -11.92
C VAL A 412 30.87 6.72 -11.12
N ALA A 413 30.38 6.01 -10.11
CA ALA A 413 29.34 6.46 -9.19
C ALA A 413 29.74 6.17 -7.73
N ASN A 414 29.27 6.99 -6.80
CA ASN A 414 29.38 6.74 -5.36
C ASN A 414 28.03 6.15 -4.87
N PRO A 415 27.91 4.84 -4.62
CA PRO A 415 26.62 4.22 -4.26
C PRO A 415 26.00 4.82 -2.99
N LYS A 416 26.85 5.26 -2.05
CA LYS A 416 26.46 5.94 -0.81
C LYS A 416 25.72 7.26 -1.07
N ARG A 417 25.98 7.90 -2.22
CA ARG A 417 25.32 9.13 -2.70
C ARG A 417 24.37 8.86 -3.88
N CYS A 418 23.76 7.68 -3.96
CA CYS A 418 22.69 7.39 -4.92
C CYS A 418 21.29 7.36 -4.28
N GLY A 419 21.14 7.71 -3.00
CA GLY A 419 19.91 7.44 -2.23
C GLY A 419 20.03 6.17 -1.36
N TYR A 420 21.24 5.83 -0.90
CA TYR A 420 21.53 4.63 -0.12
C TYR A 420 20.55 4.43 1.06
N GLY A 421 19.92 3.26 1.15
CA GLY A 421 19.00 2.93 2.25
C GLY A 421 17.59 3.56 2.14
N TYR A 422 17.16 3.94 0.93
CA TYR A 422 15.83 4.51 0.69
C TYR A 422 14.69 3.57 1.11
N GLN A 423 13.54 4.15 1.47
CA GLN A 423 12.34 3.42 1.86
C GLN A 423 11.10 3.99 1.16
N ILE A 424 10.34 3.14 0.45
CA ILE A 424 9.09 3.49 -0.23
C ILE A 424 8.00 2.55 0.30
N ILE A 425 7.17 3.03 1.24
CA ILE A 425 6.26 2.18 2.03
C ILE A 425 4.80 2.68 1.98
N GLY A 426 3.87 1.80 1.62
CA GLY A 426 2.42 2.06 1.77
C GLY A 426 1.85 3.13 0.83
N ASN A 427 2.55 3.46 -0.26
CA ASN A 427 2.16 4.55 -1.16
C ASN A 427 1.13 4.09 -2.22
N ILE A 428 0.42 5.06 -2.79
CA ILE A 428 -0.45 4.88 -3.97
C ILE A 428 0.19 5.63 -5.14
N ILE A 429 0.67 4.88 -6.12
CA ILE A 429 1.22 5.38 -7.38
C ILE A 429 0.25 5.01 -8.49
N ARG A 430 -0.23 5.97 -9.28
CA ARG A 430 -1.11 5.60 -10.41
C ARG A 430 -1.25 6.57 -11.58
N ARG A 431 -1.71 6.03 -12.71
CA ARG A 431 -2.19 6.78 -13.88
C ARG A 431 -1.16 7.75 -14.44
N ASN A 432 0.11 7.36 -14.36
CA ASN A 432 1.24 8.10 -14.89
C ASN A 432 1.63 7.56 -16.27
N ARG A 433 2.25 8.40 -17.10
CA ARG A 433 2.78 7.93 -18.37
C ARG A 433 3.89 6.91 -18.14
N ALA A 434 5.01 7.31 -17.53
CA ALA A 434 6.24 6.55 -17.60
C ALA A 434 6.29 5.38 -16.59
N ARG A 435 7.34 5.27 -15.78
CA ARG A 435 7.54 4.21 -14.79
C ARG A 435 6.85 4.58 -13.48
N GLY A 436 6.24 3.62 -12.79
CA GLY A 436 5.70 3.90 -11.45
C GLY A 436 6.81 4.29 -10.47
N MET A 437 7.89 3.51 -10.45
CA MET A 437 9.12 3.82 -9.71
C MET A 437 10.36 3.51 -10.56
N LEU A 438 11.38 4.36 -10.49
CA LEU A 438 12.68 4.19 -11.12
C LEU A 438 13.79 4.30 -10.07
N LEU A 439 14.51 3.19 -9.83
CA LEU A 439 15.35 3.01 -8.64
C LEU A 439 16.77 2.59 -9.03
N LYS A 440 17.77 3.33 -8.56
CA LYS A 440 19.18 3.20 -8.99
C LYS A 440 20.16 3.25 -7.82
N ALA A 441 19.82 2.61 -6.71
CA ALA A 441 20.45 2.80 -5.40
C ALA A 441 20.47 1.55 -4.52
N ASP A 442 21.45 1.48 -3.62
CA ASP A 442 21.72 0.30 -2.79
C ASP A 442 20.91 0.26 -1.49
N ASN A 443 20.69 -0.95 -0.97
CA ASN A 443 20.04 -1.26 0.31
C ASN A 443 18.61 -0.71 0.45
N GLY A 444 17.89 -0.62 -0.67
CA GLY A 444 16.52 -0.08 -0.74
C GLY A 444 15.42 -1.04 -0.31
N LEU A 445 14.33 -0.48 0.20
CA LEU A 445 13.09 -1.20 0.55
C LEU A 445 11.87 -0.60 -0.16
N VAL A 446 11.15 -1.43 -0.91
CA VAL A 446 9.88 -1.08 -1.57
C VAL A 446 8.79 -2.01 -1.06
N GLU A 447 7.92 -1.53 -0.18
CA GLU A 447 7.00 -2.36 0.59
C GLU A 447 5.54 -1.86 0.60
N HIS A 448 4.59 -2.77 0.38
CA HIS A 448 3.15 -2.51 0.54
C HIS A 448 2.57 -1.35 -0.28
N ASN A 449 3.17 -1.03 -1.42
CA ASN A 449 2.66 0.01 -2.32
C ASN A 449 1.62 -0.55 -3.29
N LEU A 450 0.67 0.31 -3.70
CA LEU A 450 -0.15 0.12 -4.91
C LEU A 450 0.53 0.86 -6.06
N VAL A 451 0.78 0.16 -7.17
CA VAL A 451 1.22 0.73 -8.45
C VAL A 451 0.18 0.34 -9.50
N GLU A 452 -0.53 1.32 -10.06
CA GLU A 452 -1.69 1.09 -10.94
C GLU A 452 -1.68 1.98 -12.18
N ASP A 453 -2.06 1.47 -13.36
CA ASP A 453 -2.20 2.29 -14.59
C ASP A 453 -0.92 3.08 -14.98
N SER A 454 0.27 2.52 -14.79
CA SER A 454 1.50 3.04 -15.40
C SER A 454 1.60 2.57 -16.85
N THR A 455 1.83 3.45 -17.84
CA THR A 455 1.81 3.03 -19.26
C THR A 455 3.03 2.21 -19.68
N ILE A 456 4.15 2.35 -18.96
CA ILE A 456 5.37 1.56 -19.11
C ILE A 456 5.48 0.55 -17.92
N ALA A 457 6.61 0.41 -17.26
CA ALA A 457 6.76 -0.51 -16.12
C ALA A 457 6.20 0.03 -14.78
N GLY A 458 5.75 -0.88 -13.91
CA GLY A 458 5.36 -0.52 -12.54
C GLY A 458 6.55 -0.14 -11.66
N ILE A 459 7.52 -1.03 -11.49
CA ILE A 459 8.74 -0.79 -10.68
C ILE A 459 9.97 -1.18 -11.50
N VAL A 460 10.95 -0.28 -11.61
CA VAL A 460 12.18 -0.50 -12.39
C VAL A 460 13.41 -0.33 -11.50
N VAL A 461 14.32 -1.29 -11.58
CA VAL A 461 15.68 -1.20 -11.06
C VAL A 461 16.64 -1.29 -12.25
N SER A 462 17.22 -0.15 -12.66
CA SER A 462 18.06 -0.06 -13.87
C SER A 462 19.02 1.12 -13.82
N PRO A 463 20.31 0.96 -14.21
CA PRO A 463 21.14 2.10 -14.55
C PRO A 463 20.57 2.85 -15.77
N GLU A 464 20.83 4.16 -15.87
CA GLU A 464 20.58 4.95 -17.10
C GLU A 464 21.74 5.91 -17.37
N SER A 465 22.84 5.34 -17.85
CA SER A 465 24.08 6.00 -18.25
C SER A 465 23.90 7.08 -19.31
N GLY A 466 23.04 6.85 -20.32
CA GLY A 466 22.69 7.87 -21.32
C GLY A 466 22.02 9.14 -20.75
N SER A 467 21.35 9.03 -19.58
CA SER A 467 20.81 10.18 -18.83
C SER A 467 21.81 10.74 -17.81
N THR A 468 23.01 10.16 -17.70
CA THR A 468 24.01 10.37 -16.63
C THR A 468 23.53 9.99 -15.21
N GLU A 469 22.50 9.16 -15.10
CA GLU A 469 21.86 8.79 -13.84
C GLU A 469 22.34 7.42 -13.32
N ALA A 470 22.99 7.44 -12.16
CA ALA A 470 23.67 6.28 -11.58
C ALA A 470 22.83 5.57 -10.49
N GLY A 471 22.84 4.24 -10.38
CA GLY A 471 23.40 3.25 -11.30
C GLY A 471 22.84 1.84 -11.07
N TYR A 472 23.67 0.79 -11.20
CA TYR A 472 23.28 -0.56 -10.76
C TYR A 472 22.98 -0.56 -9.26
N SER A 473 22.06 -1.42 -8.82
CA SER A 473 21.59 -1.47 -7.43
C SER A 473 21.95 -2.79 -6.75
N HIS A 474 22.38 -2.72 -5.49
CA HIS A 474 22.72 -3.87 -4.65
C HIS A 474 21.78 -3.98 -3.43
N ASN A 475 21.47 -5.19 -2.99
CA ASN A 475 20.72 -5.49 -1.77
C ASN A 475 19.31 -4.85 -1.70
N VAL A 476 18.56 -4.81 -2.79
CA VAL A 476 17.21 -4.21 -2.84
C VAL A 476 16.14 -5.26 -2.53
N THR A 477 15.16 -4.91 -1.70
CA THR A 477 13.98 -5.74 -1.40
C THR A 477 12.70 -5.07 -1.90
N ILE A 478 11.96 -5.76 -2.79
CA ILE A 478 10.65 -5.35 -3.30
C ILE A 478 9.61 -6.38 -2.82
N ARG A 479 8.77 -6.02 -1.85
CA ARG A 479 7.85 -6.99 -1.23
C ARG A 479 6.44 -6.52 -0.90
N GLY A 480 5.49 -7.44 -1.02
CA GLY A 480 4.10 -7.22 -0.58
C GLY A 480 3.37 -6.09 -1.32
N ASN A 481 3.84 -5.70 -2.51
CA ASN A 481 3.23 -4.66 -3.35
C ASN A 481 2.11 -5.24 -4.22
N LEU A 482 1.14 -4.40 -4.59
CA LEU A 482 0.14 -4.70 -5.61
C LEU A 482 0.47 -3.89 -6.87
N ILE A 483 0.88 -4.57 -7.94
CA ILE A 483 1.13 -4.00 -9.25
C ILE A 483 -0.05 -4.38 -10.15
N ARG A 484 -0.81 -3.39 -10.62
CA ARG A 484 -2.06 -3.61 -11.35
C ARG A 484 -2.09 -2.86 -12.67
N HIS A 485 -2.48 -3.54 -13.75
CA HIS A 485 -2.79 -2.88 -15.03
C HIS A 485 -1.67 -1.95 -15.54
N THR A 486 -0.41 -2.36 -15.39
CA THR A 486 0.77 -1.66 -15.92
C THR A 486 1.16 -2.21 -17.30
N GLY A 487 1.97 -1.45 -18.04
CA GLY A 487 2.52 -1.86 -19.35
C GLY A 487 1.58 -1.66 -20.54
N TYR A 488 0.51 -0.89 -20.36
CA TYR A 488 -0.66 -0.94 -21.25
C TYR A 488 -0.64 0.00 -22.47
N ALA A 489 0.23 1.02 -22.52
CA ALA A 489 0.00 2.14 -23.45
C ALA A 489 1.20 2.69 -24.24
N GLU A 490 2.46 2.48 -23.85
CA GLU A 490 3.57 2.80 -24.77
C GLU A 490 3.71 1.68 -25.82
N ASN A 491 3.72 2.00 -27.12
CA ASN A 491 4.10 1.04 -28.17
C ASN A 491 5.58 1.20 -28.48
N GLY A 492 6.41 0.82 -27.52
CA GLY A 492 7.85 1.00 -27.57
C GLY A 492 8.58 -0.33 -27.44
N PRO A 493 8.73 -1.13 -28.51
CA PRO A 493 9.60 -2.31 -28.47
C PRO A 493 11.04 -1.95 -28.06
N TRP A 494 11.42 -0.66 -28.20
CA TRP A 494 12.71 -0.10 -27.79
C TRP A 494 12.89 0.18 -26.28
N SER A 495 11.85 0.10 -25.44
CA SER A 495 12.04 0.28 -23.99
C SER A 495 12.29 -1.08 -23.33
N PRO A 496 13.48 -1.35 -22.75
CA PRO A 496 13.70 -2.58 -21.97
C PRO A 496 12.94 -2.57 -20.63
N GLN A 497 12.47 -1.40 -20.19
CA GLN A 497 11.81 -1.15 -18.91
C GLN A 497 10.30 -1.43 -18.99
N ALA A 498 9.93 -2.68 -19.28
CA ALA A 498 8.55 -3.06 -19.55
C ALA A 498 7.89 -3.85 -18.40
N GLY A 499 6.56 -3.72 -18.27
CA GLY A 499 5.72 -4.69 -17.57
C GLY A 499 5.32 -4.35 -16.14
N GLY A 500 5.39 -5.34 -15.24
CA GLY A 500 5.10 -5.16 -13.81
C GLY A 500 6.34 -4.70 -13.04
N ILE A 501 7.39 -5.52 -13.06
CA ILE A 501 8.71 -5.22 -12.49
C ILE A 501 9.80 -5.53 -13.52
N SER A 502 10.77 -4.62 -13.68
CA SER A 502 11.97 -4.85 -14.48
C SER A 502 13.24 -4.64 -13.65
N ILE A 503 14.10 -5.64 -13.56
CA ILE A 503 15.47 -5.54 -13.06
C ILE A 503 16.40 -5.65 -14.27
N LEU A 504 17.21 -4.63 -14.55
CA LEU A 504 17.92 -4.49 -15.83
C LEU A 504 19.33 -3.93 -15.64
N GLY A 505 20.22 -4.25 -16.58
CA GLY A 505 21.53 -3.64 -16.74
C GLY A 505 21.81 -3.31 -18.20
N ASN A 506 23.08 -3.03 -18.52
CA ASN A 506 23.55 -2.70 -19.87
C ASN A 506 24.30 -3.89 -20.51
N GLY A 507 23.82 -5.12 -20.31
CA GLY A 507 24.41 -6.33 -20.91
C GLY A 507 25.61 -6.92 -20.17
N SER A 508 25.94 -6.42 -18.97
CA SER A 508 26.85 -7.10 -18.04
C SER A 508 26.26 -7.14 -16.63
N ILE A 509 26.49 -8.26 -15.93
CA ILE A 509 25.94 -8.53 -14.60
C ILE A 509 26.48 -7.50 -13.59
N GLY A 510 25.59 -6.65 -13.07
CA GLY A 510 25.95 -5.55 -12.17
C GLY A 510 24.96 -5.30 -11.02
N ASN A 511 23.68 -5.67 -11.17
CA ASN A 511 22.75 -5.67 -10.04
C ASN A 511 23.03 -6.89 -9.17
N GLN A 512 22.93 -6.74 -7.85
CA GLN A 512 23.32 -7.82 -6.91
C GLN A 512 22.31 -7.97 -5.77
N ASN A 513 22.06 -9.20 -5.34
CA ASN A 513 21.28 -9.55 -4.14
C ASN A 513 19.87 -8.91 -4.11
N ILE A 514 19.14 -9.01 -5.22
CA ILE A 514 17.80 -8.43 -5.35
C ILE A 514 16.75 -9.45 -4.89
N THR A 515 15.83 -9.05 -4.00
CA THR A 515 14.73 -9.91 -3.52
C THR A 515 13.38 -9.36 -3.95
N ILE A 516 12.57 -10.17 -4.63
CA ILE A 516 11.23 -9.87 -5.10
C ILE A 516 10.28 -10.90 -4.47
N GLU A 517 9.52 -10.52 -3.44
CA GLU A 517 8.71 -11.47 -2.67
C GLU A 517 7.30 -11.04 -2.29
N ASN A 518 6.36 -12.00 -2.27
CA ASN A 518 4.97 -11.77 -1.83
C ASN A 518 4.22 -10.64 -2.59
N ASN A 519 4.68 -10.23 -3.78
CA ASN A 519 4.01 -9.22 -4.58
C ASN A 519 2.86 -9.83 -5.38
N THR A 520 1.83 -9.04 -5.69
CA THR A 520 0.72 -9.43 -6.56
C THR A 520 0.75 -8.61 -7.85
N PHE A 521 0.73 -9.29 -8.98
CA PHE A 521 0.62 -8.76 -10.32
C PHE A 521 -0.82 -9.04 -10.82
N ASP A 522 -1.67 -8.03 -10.92
CA ASP A 522 -3.08 -8.15 -11.34
C ASP A 522 -3.27 -7.47 -12.70
N ARG A 523 -3.66 -8.21 -13.74
CA ARG A 523 -3.93 -7.66 -15.09
C ARG A 523 -2.78 -6.84 -15.70
N VAL A 524 -1.54 -7.17 -15.36
CA VAL A 524 -0.35 -6.61 -16.01
C VAL A 524 -0.33 -7.06 -17.47
N MET A 525 -0.10 -6.11 -18.39
CA MET A 525 -0.09 -6.34 -19.83
C MET A 525 1.33 -6.69 -20.31
N GLY A 526 1.41 -7.68 -21.20
CA GLY A 526 2.68 -8.20 -21.70
C GLY A 526 3.57 -8.75 -20.58
N ALA A 527 4.86 -8.41 -20.62
CA ALA A 527 5.86 -8.86 -19.66
C ALA A 527 5.42 -8.58 -18.21
N ASN A 528 5.62 -9.56 -17.32
CA ASN A 528 5.21 -9.42 -15.92
C ASN A 528 6.39 -9.12 -15.01
N LEU A 529 7.36 -10.03 -14.94
CA LEU A 529 8.63 -9.83 -14.25
C LEU A 529 9.80 -10.11 -15.21
N ILE A 530 10.62 -9.09 -15.46
CA ILE A 530 11.86 -9.19 -16.23
C ILE A 530 13.05 -9.08 -15.28
N VAL A 531 14.00 -10.01 -15.37
CA VAL A 531 15.29 -9.94 -14.69
C VAL A 531 16.42 -10.18 -15.69
N ARG A 532 17.25 -9.16 -15.87
CA ARG A 532 18.47 -9.19 -16.67
C ARG A 532 19.66 -8.71 -15.86
N ASP A 533 20.87 -9.12 -16.24
CA ASP A 533 22.13 -8.53 -15.77
C ASP A 533 22.29 -8.54 -14.23
N THR A 534 21.84 -9.61 -13.57
CA THR A 534 21.71 -9.69 -12.10
C THR A 534 22.40 -10.92 -11.49
N ASP A 535 23.13 -10.71 -10.39
CA ASP A 535 23.67 -11.76 -9.52
C ASP A 535 22.80 -11.91 -8.25
N GLY A 536 22.47 -13.14 -7.86
CA GLY A 536 21.77 -13.40 -6.60
C GLY A 536 20.33 -12.87 -6.55
N ILE A 537 19.56 -13.04 -7.63
CA ILE A 537 18.12 -12.73 -7.64
C ILE A 537 17.31 -13.80 -6.86
N VAL A 538 16.45 -13.35 -5.96
CA VAL A 538 15.46 -14.21 -5.26
C VAL A 538 14.06 -13.78 -5.64
N VAL A 539 13.29 -14.66 -6.29
CA VAL A 539 11.90 -14.42 -6.70
C VAL A 539 11.02 -15.47 -6.03
N ARG A 540 10.25 -15.09 -5.00
CA ARG A 540 9.47 -16.06 -4.21
C ARG A 540 8.09 -15.60 -3.80
N LYS A 541 7.11 -16.52 -3.77
CA LYS A 541 5.75 -16.27 -3.27
C LYS A 541 4.99 -15.14 -3.99
N ASN A 542 5.40 -14.77 -5.20
CA ASN A 542 4.69 -13.76 -5.99
C ASN A 542 3.48 -14.38 -6.70
N ARG A 543 2.40 -13.62 -6.83
CA ARG A 543 1.13 -14.05 -7.46
C ARG A 543 0.90 -13.28 -8.75
N PHE A 544 0.69 -13.97 -9.85
CA PHE A 544 0.34 -13.41 -11.15
C PHE A 544 -1.11 -13.79 -11.47
N ILE A 545 -1.98 -12.80 -11.67
CA ILE A 545 -3.44 -12.98 -11.72
C ILE A 545 -4.00 -12.24 -12.94
N ASN A 546 -4.68 -12.95 -13.83
CA ASN A 546 -5.35 -12.37 -15.01
C ASN A 546 -4.42 -11.58 -15.94
N THR A 547 -3.15 -11.99 -16.09
CA THR A 547 -2.11 -11.25 -16.81
C THR A 547 -2.06 -11.61 -18.30
N HIS A 548 -1.38 -10.81 -19.14
CA HIS A 548 -1.29 -11.04 -20.60
C HIS A 548 -2.65 -11.07 -21.33
N THR A 549 -3.62 -10.28 -20.87
CA THR A 549 -4.96 -10.16 -21.50
C THR A 549 -4.97 -9.33 -22.79
N VAL A 550 -3.92 -8.56 -23.04
CA VAL A 550 -3.73 -7.71 -24.23
C VAL A 550 -2.35 -7.98 -24.81
N GLU A 551 -2.24 -8.01 -26.12
CA GLU A 551 -0.95 -8.09 -26.82
C GLU A 551 -0.22 -6.75 -26.73
N VAL A 552 0.97 -6.74 -26.14
CA VAL A 552 1.90 -5.60 -26.18
C VAL A 552 3.31 -6.13 -26.43
N GLN A 553 4.09 -5.40 -27.23
CA GLN A 553 5.40 -5.84 -27.72
C GLN A 553 6.58 -5.19 -26.97
N ASN A 554 6.30 -4.61 -25.79
CA ASN A 554 7.26 -3.85 -25.00
C ASN A 554 8.39 -4.74 -24.46
N GLY A 555 9.62 -4.24 -24.51
CA GLY A 555 10.82 -4.99 -24.13
C GLY A 555 11.35 -5.97 -25.19
N MET A 556 10.57 -6.34 -26.22
CA MET A 556 10.94 -7.44 -27.13
C MET A 556 12.24 -7.18 -27.91
N ARG A 557 12.49 -5.95 -28.38
CA ARG A 557 13.73 -5.62 -29.12
C ARG A 557 14.99 -5.77 -28.26
N PHE A 558 14.84 -5.75 -26.93
CA PHE A 558 15.91 -5.86 -25.96
C PHE A 558 16.02 -7.26 -25.33
N GLY A 559 15.38 -8.25 -25.96
CA GLY A 559 15.45 -9.67 -25.60
C GLY A 559 14.37 -10.13 -24.62
N GLY A 560 13.60 -9.24 -24.01
CA GLY A 560 12.51 -9.63 -23.11
C GLY A 560 11.42 -10.40 -23.84
N ASP A 561 10.86 -11.44 -23.23
CA ASP A 561 9.69 -12.14 -23.78
C ASP A 561 8.42 -11.53 -23.16
N PRO A 562 7.65 -10.69 -23.88
CA PRO A 562 6.41 -10.12 -23.36
C PRO A 562 5.27 -11.14 -23.25
N THR A 563 5.50 -12.41 -23.64
CA THR A 563 4.57 -13.53 -23.46
C THR A 563 4.95 -14.44 -22.28
N ALA A 564 6.06 -14.14 -21.59
CA ALA A 564 6.54 -14.86 -20.43
C ALA A 564 6.16 -14.17 -19.11
N THR A 565 5.67 -14.95 -18.15
CA THR A 565 5.32 -14.42 -16.82
C THR A 565 6.57 -14.01 -16.02
N ILE A 566 7.63 -14.82 -16.08
CA ILE A 566 8.96 -14.48 -15.55
C ILE A 566 9.99 -14.67 -16.66
N THR A 567 10.83 -13.67 -16.90
CA THR A 567 11.98 -13.73 -17.81
C THR A 567 13.28 -13.64 -17.00
N LEU A 568 14.20 -14.61 -17.18
CA LEU A 568 15.58 -14.57 -16.65
C LEU A 568 16.59 -14.56 -17.80
N GLN A 569 17.47 -13.56 -17.84
CA GLN A 569 18.48 -13.39 -18.89
C GLN A 569 19.81 -12.89 -18.31
N ASN A 570 20.95 -13.31 -18.86
CA ASN A 570 22.30 -12.86 -18.49
C ASN A 570 22.47 -12.65 -16.98
N SER A 571 22.16 -13.68 -16.18
CA SER A 571 22.03 -13.57 -14.72
C SER A 571 22.51 -14.84 -14.05
N ARG A 572 22.95 -14.77 -12.79
CA ARG A 572 23.43 -15.95 -12.07
C ARG A 572 22.96 -16.03 -10.63
N ASN A 573 23.06 -17.23 -10.05
CA ASN A 573 22.66 -17.51 -8.66
C ASN A 573 21.17 -17.22 -8.37
N ALA A 574 20.31 -17.40 -9.36
CA ALA A 574 18.88 -17.14 -9.26
C ALA A 574 18.15 -18.19 -8.41
N THR A 575 17.17 -17.78 -7.61
CA THR A 575 16.29 -18.68 -6.84
C THR A 575 14.82 -18.35 -7.08
N LEU A 576 14.08 -19.30 -7.65
CA LEU A 576 12.64 -19.23 -7.88
C LEU A 576 11.91 -20.18 -6.93
N THR A 577 10.99 -19.72 -6.08
CA THR A 577 10.25 -20.61 -5.15
C THR A 577 8.81 -20.17 -4.87
N GLY A 578 7.86 -21.07 -5.13
CA GLY A 578 6.46 -20.89 -4.70
C GLY A 578 5.74 -19.69 -5.32
N ASN A 579 6.12 -19.24 -6.51
CA ASN A 579 5.35 -18.25 -7.25
C ASN A 579 4.16 -18.95 -7.94
N THR A 580 3.04 -18.24 -8.12
CA THR A 580 1.80 -18.83 -8.69
C THR A 580 1.25 -17.96 -9.81
N ALA A 581 0.83 -18.57 -10.91
CA ALA A 581 0.08 -17.93 -11.99
C ALA A 581 -1.37 -18.44 -12.03
N ASP A 582 -2.31 -17.53 -12.26
CA ASP A 582 -3.74 -17.79 -12.39
C ASP A 582 -4.33 -16.89 -13.49
N GLY A 583 -5.27 -17.41 -14.27
CA GLY A 583 -5.96 -16.66 -15.33
C GLY A 583 -5.05 -16.11 -16.44
N LEU A 584 -3.99 -16.80 -16.86
CA LEU A 584 -3.16 -16.34 -17.99
C LEU A 584 -4.02 -16.09 -19.24
N GLY A 585 -3.97 -14.86 -19.75
CA GLY A 585 -4.64 -14.45 -20.98
C GLY A 585 -4.04 -15.07 -22.23
N SER A 586 -4.75 -14.95 -23.35
CA SER A 586 -4.43 -15.58 -24.64
C SER A 586 -3.03 -15.27 -25.19
N PHE A 587 -2.40 -14.19 -24.73
CA PHE A 587 -1.07 -13.77 -25.16
C PHE A 587 0.06 -14.35 -24.31
N GLY A 588 -0.23 -14.88 -23.10
CA GLY A 588 0.75 -15.62 -22.31
C GLY A 588 1.09 -16.95 -22.99
N LYS A 589 2.37 -17.19 -23.28
CA LYS A 589 2.87 -18.44 -23.89
C LYS A 589 3.73 -19.25 -22.94
N SER A 590 4.36 -18.62 -21.94
CA SER A 590 5.21 -19.31 -20.96
C SER A 590 5.07 -18.74 -19.54
N LEU A 591 5.30 -19.59 -18.54
CA LEU A 591 5.40 -19.17 -17.14
C LEU A 591 6.79 -18.63 -16.82
N LEU A 592 7.80 -19.25 -17.42
CA LEU A 592 9.20 -18.97 -17.17
C LEU A 592 9.98 -19.11 -18.48
N MET A 593 10.64 -18.03 -18.88
CA MET A 593 11.65 -18.01 -19.94
C MET A 593 13.03 -17.84 -19.29
N VAL A 594 13.99 -18.67 -19.70
CA VAL A 594 15.38 -18.64 -19.21
C VAL A 594 16.32 -18.70 -20.41
N GLU A 595 17.21 -17.73 -20.54
CA GLU A 595 18.23 -17.74 -21.59
C GLU A 595 19.37 -18.72 -21.24
N GLU A 596 19.24 -19.97 -21.68
CA GLU A 596 20.11 -21.11 -21.31
C GLU A 596 21.62 -20.87 -21.47
N LYS A 597 22.02 -19.99 -22.41
CA LYS A 597 23.45 -19.71 -22.67
C LYS A 597 24.08 -18.70 -21.71
N THR A 598 23.27 -17.84 -21.11
CA THR A 598 23.74 -16.66 -20.33
C THR A 598 23.32 -16.75 -18.87
N VAL A 599 22.36 -17.61 -18.54
CA VAL A 599 21.87 -17.80 -17.17
C VAL A 599 22.55 -18.98 -16.47
N GLN A 600 23.04 -18.77 -15.26
CA GLN A 600 23.81 -19.78 -14.50
C GLN A 600 23.23 -20.02 -13.10
N SER A 601 23.36 -21.24 -12.58
CA SER A 601 23.03 -21.60 -11.18
C SER A 601 21.61 -21.25 -10.73
N VAL A 602 20.58 -21.61 -11.50
CA VAL A 602 19.17 -21.37 -11.14
C VAL A 602 18.60 -22.49 -10.26
N LYS A 603 18.14 -22.13 -9.07
CA LYS A 603 17.39 -23.02 -8.16
C LYS A 603 15.89 -22.87 -8.40
N GLY A 604 15.18 -24.00 -8.46
CA GLY A 604 13.72 -24.04 -8.63
C GLY A 604 13.23 -23.90 -10.08
N LEU A 605 14.00 -24.29 -11.09
CA LEU A 605 13.57 -24.23 -12.50
C LEU A 605 12.29 -25.04 -12.81
N LYS A 606 12.00 -26.10 -12.06
CA LYS A 606 10.83 -26.97 -12.29
C LYS A 606 9.55 -26.40 -11.66
N ASP A 607 9.64 -26.00 -10.39
CA ASP A 607 8.49 -25.70 -9.52
C ASP A 607 8.50 -24.23 -9.03
N GLY A 608 9.37 -23.40 -9.60
CA GLY A 608 9.59 -22.01 -9.21
C GLY A 608 8.40 -21.11 -9.53
N ILE A 609 7.60 -21.48 -10.52
CA ILE A 609 6.28 -20.90 -10.81
C ILE A 609 5.32 -22.01 -11.25
N VAL A 610 4.14 -22.07 -10.63
CA VAL A 610 3.10 -23.07 -10.91
C VAL A 610 1.81 -22.41 -11.37
N VAL A 611 1.05 -23.08 -12.25
CA VAL A 611 -0.32 -22.69 -12.62
C VAL A 611 -1.30 -23.32 -11.66
N ASN A 612 -2.21 -22.52 -11.11
CA ASN A 612 -3.38 -23.04 -10.42
C ASN A 612 -4.33 -23.64 -11.48
N ALA A 613 -4.76 -24.89 -11.30
CA ALA A 613 -5.24 -25.78 -12.37
C ALA A 613 -6.65 -25.48 -12.96
N ALA A 614 -7.00 -24.20 -13.13
CA ALA A 614 -8.25 -23.74 -13.74
C ALA A 614 -8.07 -23.10 -15.13
N ALA A 615 -6.84 -22.78 -15.57
CA ALA A 615 -6.56 -22.18 -16.87
C ALA A 615 -6.06 -23.22 -17.90
N GLY A 616 -6.59 -23.16 -19.13
CA GLY A 616 -6.31 -24.11 -20.20
C GLY A 616 -4.83 -24.19 -20.60
N THR A 617 -4.37 -25.40 -20.90
CA THR A 617 -2.97 -25.80 -21.04
C THR A 617 -2.14 -24.97 -22.05
N PRO A 618 -1.13 -24.20 -21.60
CA PRO A 618 -0.08 -23.71 -22.49
C PRO A 618 0.87 -24.87 -22.83
N ARG A 619 1.07 -25.14 -24.13
CA ARG A 619 2.03 -26.18 -24.56
C ARG A 619 3.45 -25.78 -24.17
N ARG A 620 4.09 -26.60 -23.32
CA ARG A 620 5.53 -26.56 -23.05
C ARG A 620 6.33 -26.89 -24.32
N THR A 621 6.78 -25.88 -25.06
CA THR A 621 7.63 -26.08 -26.25
C THR A 621 9.10 -26.24 -25.88
N THR A 622 9.52 -27.45 -25.52
CA THR A 622 10.93 -27.84 -25.59
C THR A 622 11.26 -28.30 -27.01
N ARG A 623 12.25 -27.70 -27.69
CA ARG A 623 12.90 -28.36 -28.84
C ARG A 623 13.63 -29.59 -28.31
N LYS A 624 13.38 -30.77 -28.90
CA LYS A 624 14.02 -32.04 -28.55
C LYS A 624 14.85 -32.58 -29.71
N THR A 625 15.96 -33.21 -29.38
CA THR A 625 16.51 -34.38 -30.09
C THR A 625 16.35 -35.62 -29.20
N GLU A 626 16.42 -36.82 -29.79
CA GLU A 626 15.72 -38.01 -29.30
C GLU A 626 16.52 -38.91 -28.34
N GLY A 627 15.81 -39.70 -27.53
CA GLY A 627 16.35 -40.70 -26.59
C GLY A 627 15.23 -41.31 -25.72
N PRO A 628 15.26 -42.61 -25.38
CA PRO A 628 14.07 -43.38 -24.99
C PRO A 628 13.58 -43.18 -23.54
N PRO A 629 12.32 -43.53 -23.22
CA PRO A 629 11.69 -43.18 -21.96
C PRO A 629 11.99 -44.17 -20.83
N VAL A 630 12.14 -43.64 -19.61
CA VAL A 630 11.96 -44.39 -18.36
C VAL A 630 10.54 -44.13 -17.86
N GLY A 631 9.83 -45.19 -17.49
CA GLY A 631 8.36 -45.19 -17.37
C GLY A 631 7.78 -44.18 -16.39
N THR A 632 6.75 -43.47 -16.85
CA THR A 632 5.82 -42.73 -16.00
C THR A 632 4.87 -43.70 -15.31
N THR A 633 4.82 -43.68 -13.99
CA THR A 633 3.66 -44.19 -13.25
C THR A 633 2.54 -43.15 -13.33
N GLU A 634 1.43 -43.52 -13.96
CA GLU A 634 0.25 -42.69 -14.06
C GLU A 634 -0.37 -42.46 -12.67
N THR A 635 -0.75 -41.23 -12.36
CA THR A 635 -1.63 -40.92 -11.23
C THR A 635 -3.06 -40.80 -11.76
N ALA A 636 -3.96 -41.61 -11.22
CA ALA A 636 -5.32 -41.72 -11.74
C ALA A 636 -6.18 -40.48 -11.39
N GLU A 637 -6.64 -39.76 -12.40
CA GLU A 637 -7.76 -38.82 -12.26
C GLU A 637 -9.09 -39.61 -12.22
N THR A 638 -9.73 -39.70 -11.06
CA THR A 638 -11.14 -40.11 -10.97
C THR A 638 -12.04 -38.88 -11.04
N ALA A 639 -12.45 -38.50 -12.24
CA ALA A 639 -13.42 -37.43 -12.46
C ALA A 639 -14.86 -37.94 -12.23
N SER A 640 -15.62 -37.25 -11.39
CA SER A 640 -17.06 -37.51 -11.19
C SER A 640 -17.92 -36.46 -11.89
N GLU A 641 -19.12 -36.87 -12.34
CA GLU A 641 -20.10 -35.99 -13.00
C GLU A 641 -20.69 -34.91 -12.09
N ILE A 642 -21.49 -34.02 -12.71
CA ILE A 642 -22.18 -32.90 -12.05
C ILE A 642 -23.19 -33.43 -11.03
N VAL A 643 -22.84 -33.35 -9.75
CA VAL A 643 -23.73 -33.69 -8.65
C VAL A 643 -24.87 -32.67 -8.57
N SER A 644 -26.11 -33.16 -8.51
CA SER A 644 -27.30 -32.31 -8.28
C SER A 644 -27.52 -32.07 -6.78
N PRO A 645 -28.02 -30.90 -6.35
CA PRO A 645 -28.27 -30.63 -4.93
C PRO A 645 -29.28 -31.61 -4.33
N THR A 646 -29.05 -32.00 -3.08
CA THR A 646 -30.06 -32.70 -2.26
C THR A 646 -31.08 -31.70 -1.69
N GLU A 647 -32.16 -32.18 -1.05
CA GLU A 647 -33.27 -31.32 -0.59
C GLU A 647 -32.87 -30.25 0.45
N ASP A 648 -31.81 -30.49 1.23
CA ASP A 648 -31.28 -29.49 2.19
C ASP A 648 -30.35 -28.46 1.51
N GLY A 649 -30.04 -28.64 0.23
CA GLY A 649 -29.11 -27.82 -0.56
C GLY A 649 -27.65 -28.29 -0.50
N SER A 650 -27.35 -29.37 0.22
CA SER A 650 -26.00 -29.95 0.28
C SER A 650 -25.66 -30.78 -0.96
N LEU A 651 -24.36 -30.84 -1.22
CA LEU A 651 -23.75 -31.57 -2.33
C LEU A 651 -22.72 -32.54 -1.73
N SER A 652 -23.14 -33.78 -1.45
CA SER A 652 -22.24 -34.87 -1.07
C SER A 652 -21.80 -35.63 -2.32
N LEU A 653 -20.49 -35.86 -2.45
CA LEU A 653 -19.95 -36.87 -3.34
C LEU A 653 -19.71 -38.15 -2.52
N GLY A 654 -20.74 -38.99 -2.43
CA GLY A 654 -20.60 -40.35 -1.95
C GLY A 654 -19.76 -41.16 -2.93
N MET A 655 -18.53 -41.49 -2.57
CA MET A 655 -17.63 -42.24 -3.43
C MET A 655 -18.01 -43.73 -3.39
N PRO A 656 -18.38 -44.37 -4.52
CA PRO A 656 -18.78 -45.79 -4.53
C PRO A 656 -17.61 -46.74 -4.21
N THR A 657 -16.38 -46.23 -4.21
CA THR A 657 -15.19 -46.90 -3.68
C THR A 657 -14.27 -45.80 -3.12
N PRO A 658 -13.78 -45.91 -1.87
CA PRO A 658 -12.95 -44.86 -1.30
C PRO A 658 -11.58 -44.76 -2.01
N VAL A 659 -11.09 -43.52 -2.17
CA VAL A 659 -9.95 -43.19 -3.05
C VAL A 659 -8.68 -42.93 -2.25
N SER A 660 -7.58 -43.58 -2.63
CA SER A 660 -6.30 -43.54 -1.91
C SER A 660 -5.35 -42.45 -2.44
N LEU A 661 -5.07 -41.43 -1.62
CA LEU A 661 -4.05 -40.39 -1.83
C LEU A 661 -2.67 -40.91 -1.39
N ALA A 662 -1.96 -41.57 -2.32
CA ALA A 662 -0.68 -42.23 -2.04
C ALA A 662 0.51 -41.27 -1.89
N GLY A 663 0.48 -40.09 -2.54
CA GLY A 663 1.56 -39.10 -2.47
C GLY A 663 1.06 -37.67 -2.73
N PRO A 664 1.95 -36.65 -2.64
CA PRO A 664 1.58 -35.25 -2.86
C PRO A 664 1.14 -34.93 -4.30
N ASP A 665 1.53 -35.79 -5.25
CA ASP A 665 1.12 -35.71 -6.65
C ASP A 665 -0.26 -36.32 -6.92
N THR A 666 -0.81 -37.11 -5.98
CA THR A 666 -2.17 -37.65 -6.09
C THR A 666 -3.19 -36.59 -5.69
N ARG A 667 -4.18 -36.33 -6.55
CA ARG A 667 -5.19 -35.29 -6.37
C ARG A 667 -6.58 -35.84 -6.62
N LEU A 668 -7.54 -35.49 -5.77
CA LEU A 668 -8.94 -35.76 -6.00
C LEU A 668 -9.63 -34.47 -6.44
N VAL A 669 -10.14 -34.47 -7.69
CA VAL A 669 -10.71 -33.28 -8.35
C VAL A 669 -12.21 -33.46 -8.52
N TRP A 670 -12.98 -32.59 -7.89
CA TRP A 670 -14.44 -32.59 -7.92
C TRP A 670 -14.98 -31.29 -8.51
N ARG A 671 -16.03 -31.37 -9.32
CA ARG A 671 -16.69 -30.18 -9.92
C ARG A 671 -18.17 -30.14 -9.56
N ALA A 672 -18.64 -28.99 -9.08
CA ALA A 672 -20.02 -28.79 -8.71
C ALA A 672 -20.54 -27.41 -9.14
N LYS A 673 -21.86 -27.30 -9.36
CA LYS A 673 -22.54 -26.00 -9.48
C LYS A 673 -23.11 -25.62 -8.13
N VAL A 674 -22.58 -24.55 -7.53
CA VAL A 674 -23.05 -24.00 -6.25
C VAL A 674 -23.89 -22.75 -6.49
N ALA A 675 -24.95 -22.57 -5.70
CA ALA A 675 -25.71 -21.33 -5.68
C ALA A 675 -24.95 -20.23 -4.91
N ALA A 676 -25.42 -18.99 -5.00
CA ALA A 676 -24.91 -17.91 -4.14
C ALA A 676 -25.17 -18.24 -2.67
N GLY A 677 -24.15 -18.15 -1.81
CA GLY A 677 -24.23 -18.58 -0.42
C GLY A 677 -22.84 -18.84 0.18
N VAL A 678 -22.82 -19.24 1.45
CA VAL A 678 -21.61 -19.73 2.13
C VAL A 678 -21.77 -21.25 2.32
N TYR A 679 -20.69 -22.04 2.20
CA TYR A 679 -20.74 -23.51 2.33
C TYR A 679 -19.54 -24.01 3.12
N ASN A 680 -19.70 -24.91 4.09
CA ASN A 680 -18.58 -25.64 4.70
C ASN A 680 -18.11 -26.72 3.72
N VAL A 681 -16.79 -26.92 3.62
CA VAL A 681 -16.23 -28.11 2.99
C VAL A 681 -15.88 -29.12 4.07
N LEU A 682 -16.54 -30.28 4.02
CA LEU A 682 -16.34 -31.40 4.91
C LEU A 682 -15.67 -32.55 4.15
N VAL A 683 -14.71 -33.23 4.76
CA VAL A 683 -14.06 -34.43 4.19
C VAL A 683 -14.04 -35.54 5.22
N ARG A 684 -14.44 -36.76 4.83
CA ARG A 684 -14.13 -37.98 5.56
C ARG A 684 -12.95 -38.67 4.92
N TYR A 685 -12.01 -39.08 5.76
CA TYR A 685 -10.83 -39.81 5.35
C TYR A 685 -10.39 -40.74 6.48
N ASP A 686 -9.64 -41.78 6.13
CA ASP A 686 -8.91 -42.66 7.04
C ASP A 686 -7.40 -42.55 6.76
N ALA A 687 -6.59 -42.53 7.81
CA ALA A 687 -5.13 -42.45 7.72
C ALA A 687 -4.48 -43.50 8.64
N PRO A 688 -3.35 -44.14 8.24
CA PRO A 688 -2.77 -45.25 9.00
C PRO A 688 -1.85 -44.83 10.17
N ASP A 689 -1.36 -43.59 10.21
CA ASP A 689 -0.27 -43.16 11.10
C ASP A 689 -0.68 -42.16 12.19
N ALA A 690 -0.01 -42.19 13.35
CA ALA A 690 -0.27 -41.31 14.49
C ALA A 690 0.13 -39.82 14.27
N ASP A 691 0.98 -39.54 13.28
CA ASP A 691 1.37 -38.18 12.87
C ASP A 691 1.20 -38.05 11.34
N PRO A 692 -0.04 -37.95 10.85
CA PRO A 692 -0.37 -38.10 9.44
C PRO A 692 -0.19 -36.79 8.64
N PRO A 693 0.02 -36.88 7.32
CA PRO A 693 0.33 -35.73 6.47
C PRO A 693 -0.89 -34.81 6.29
N MET A 694 -0.63 -33.52 6.06
CA MET A 694 -1.68 -32.50 5.97
C MET A 694 -2.50 -32.64 4.67
N LEU A 695 -3.79 -32.27 4.72
CA LEU A 695 -4.65 -32.15 3.54
C LEU A 695 -4.79 -30.68 3.11
N LEU A 696 -4.64 -30.44 1.80
CA LEU A 696 -4.76 -29.14 1.15
C LEU A 696 -5.98 -29.13 0.23
N LEU A 697 -6.82 -28.10 0.33
CA LEU A 697 -7.97 -27.88 -0.54
C LEU A 697 -7.83 -26.57 -1.34
N ARG A 698 -7.95 -26.69 -2.67
CA ARG A 698 -7.93 -25.57 -3.63
C ARG A 698 -9.26 -25.41 -4.34
N ILE A 699 -9.62 -24.15 -4.65
CA ILE A 699 -10.75 -23.81 -5.53
C ILE A 699 -10.23 -23.31 -6.88
N SER A 700 -11.03 -23.47 -7.93
CA SER A 700 -10.83 -22.92 -9.28
C SER A 700 -10.64 -21.40 -9.42
N ASP A 701 -10.71 -20.60 -8.34
CA ASP A 701 -10.41 -19.17 -8.34
C ASP A 701 -9.14 -18.81 -7.51
N GLY A 702 -8.28 -19.80 -7.27
CA GLY A 702 -6.98 -19.60 -6.63
C GLY A 702 -7.04 -19.30 -5.14
N ARG A 703 -8.21 -19.43 -4.50
CA ARG A 703 -8.35 -19.42 -3.04
C ARG A 703 -7.89 -20.76 -2.46
N GLU A 704 -6.87 -20.73 -1.62
CA GLU A 704 -6.50 -21.82 -0.72
C GLU A 704 -7.17 -21.57 0.63
N LEU A 705 -7.96 -22.53 1.12
CA LEU A 705 -8.69 -22.35 2.38
C LEU A 705 -7.83 -22.63 3.60
N ARG A 706 -7.11 -23.76 3.59
CA ARG A 706 -6.40 -24.28 4.76
C ARG A 706 -5.44 -25.39 4.36
N ASP A 707 -4.30 -25.43 5.05
CA ASP A 707 -3.46 -26.62 5.21
C ASP A 707 -3.83 -27.20 6.59
N THR A 708 -4.43 -28.39 6.64
CA THR A 708 -5.01 -28.94 7.88
C THR A 708 -4.26 -30.20 8.33
N PRO A 709 -3.74 -30.25 9.58
CA PRO A 709 -3.14 -31.47 10.12
C PRO A 709 -4.24 -32.51 10.32
N VAL A 710 -4.05 -33.66 9.70
CA VAL A 710 -4.94 -34.81 9.81
C VAL A 710 -4.84 -35.36 11.23
N LYS A 711 -5.96 -35.80 11.82
CA LYS A 711 -5.98 -36.47 13.12
C LYS A 711 -6.47 -37.91 12.97
N THR A 712 -5.61 -38.86 13.29
CA THR A 712 -6.03 -40.25 13.41
C THR A 712 -6.90 -40.44 14.64
N THR A 713 -8.18 -40.75 14.41
CA THR A 713 -9.09 -41.27 15.43
C THR A 713 -9.13 -42.78 15.30
N GLY A 714 -8.39 -43.47 16.19
CA GLY A 714 -8.34 -44.92 16.17
C GLY A 714 -9.72 -45.55 16.46
N GLY A 715 -10.31 -46.19 15.44
CA GLY A 715 -11.36 -47.19 15.63
C GLY A 715 -12.78 -46.70 15.96
N GLN A 716 -13.12 -45.43 15.74
CA GLN A 716 -14.51 -44.96 15.79
C GLN A 716 -14.87 -44.15 14.54
N ALA A 717 -16.12 -44.26 14.09
CA ALA A 717 -16.58 -43.76 12.79
C ALA A 717 -16.22 -42.28 12.59
N ALA A 718 -15.39 -42.01 11.57
CA ALA A 718 -14.80 -40.70 11.34
C ALA A 718 -15.87 -39.59 11.15
N VAL A 719 -15.80 -38.60 12.03
CA VAL A 719 -16.55 -37.34 11.89
C VAL A 719 -15.93 -36.54 10.75
N PRO A 720 -16.70 -36.01 9.78
CA PRO A 720 -16.13 -35.22 8.69
C PRO A 720 -15.39 -33.99 9.22
N GLU A 721 -14.13 -33.80 8.82
CA GLU A 721 -13.37 -32.61 9.21
C GLU A 721 -13.69 -31.41 8.31
N SER A 722 -13.90 -30.25 8.93
CA SER A 722 -14.17 -28.99 8.23
C SER A 722 -12.89 -28.29 7.83
N LEU A 723 -12.64 -28.20 6.52
CA LEU A 723 -11.52 -27.46 5.94
C LEU A 723 -11.79 -25.94 5.89
N GLY A 724 -13.04 -25.51 6.05
CA GLY A 724 -13.43 -24.11 6.23
C GLY A 724 -14.61 -23.67 5.34
N PRO A 725 -15.16 -22.45 5.58
CA PRO A 725 -16.29 -21.93 4.83
C PRO A 725 -15.90 -21.25 3.50
N LEU A 726 -16.66 -21.55 2.45
CA LEU A 726 -16.57 -21.00 1.10
C LEU A 726 -17.72 -20.06 0.81
N SER A 727 -17.43 -18.78 0.62
CA SER A 727 -18.42 -17.77 0.23
C SER A 727 -18.44 -17.55 -1.29
N PHE A 728 -19.63 -17.61 -1.89
CA PHE A 728 -19.91 -17.33 -3.30
C PHE A 728 -20.97 -16.24 -3.41
N ALA A 729 -20.60 -15.07 -3.95
CA ALA A 729 -21.50 -13.92 -4.07
C ALA A 729 -22.57 -14.08 -5.18
N LYS A 730 -22.40 -15.06 -6.07
CA LYS A 730 -23.30 -15.45 -7.16
C LYS A 730 -23.19 -16.97 -7.35
N ALA A 731 -24.16 -17.58 -8.03
CA ALA A 731 -24.03 -18.98 -8.42
C ALA A 731 -22.84 -19.18 -9.37
N ALA A 732 -22.09 -20.27 -9.19
CA ALA A 732 -20.85 -20.54 -9.90
C ALA A 732 -20.65 -22.06 -10.10
N THR A 733 -20.01 -22.45 -11.20
CA THR A 733 -19.34 -23.76 -11.27
C THR A 733 -18.00 -23.63 -10.57
N ILE A 734 -17.71 -24.54 -9.65
CA ILE A 734 -16.44 -24.59 -8.92
C ILE A 734 -15.76 -25.94 -9.13
N THR A 735 -14.43 -25.92 -9.22
CA THR A 735 -13.60 -27.11 -9.05
C THR A 735 -13.01 -27.07 -7.65
N LEU A 736 -13.19 -28.13 -6.86
CA LEU A 736 -12.43 -28.38 -5.65
C LEU A 736 -11.36 -29.43 -5.94
N GLU A 737 -10.13 -29.16 -5.54
CA GLU A 737 -8.99 -30.09 -5.65
C GLU A 737 -8.47 -30.37 -4.24
N LEU A 738 -8.53 -31.64 -3.81
CA LEU A 738 -7.96 -32.13 -2.55
C LEU A 738 -6.65 -32.87 -2.83
N SER A 739 -5.60 -32.56 -2.08
CA SER A 739 -4.29 -33.21 -2.21
C SER A 739 -3.59 -33.37 -0.87
N ARG A 740 -2.58 -34.24 -0.85
CA ARG A 740 -1.65 -34.39 0.29
C ARG A 740 -0.58 -33.31 0.21
N SER A 741 -0.40 -32.56 1.29
CA SER A 741 0.64 -31.51 1.39
C SER A 741 2.05 -32.11 1.45
N ALA A 742 3.04 -31.38 0.95
CA ALA A 742 4.43 -31.83 0.91
C ALA A 742 5.12 -31.63 2.26
N ALA A 743 5.58 -32.71 2.89
CA ALA A 743 6.15 -32.69 4.24
C ALA A 743 7.41 -31.81 4.36
N THR A 744 7.43 -30.94 5.36
CA THR A 744 8.53 -30.03 5.66
C THR A 744 9.64 -30.70 6.47
N GLY A 745 10.48 -31.49 5.79
CA GLY A 745 11.88 -31.67 6.21
C GLY A 745 12.25 -32.87 7.08
N THR A 746 11.39 -33.89 7.24
CA THR A 746 11.80 -35.20 7.80
C THR A 746 11.34 -36.35 6.91
N GLY A 747 12.24 -37.30 6.63
CA GLY A 747 12.07 -38.33 5.60
C GLY A 747 11.22 -39.53 6.01
N ALA A 748 10.04 -39.30 6.58
CA ALA A 748 9.08 -40.36 6.91
C ALA A 748 8.10 -40.60 5.76
N SER A 749 8.10 -41.81 5.20
CA SER A 749 7.13 -42.25 4.19
C SER A 749 5.81 -42.66 4.86
N GLY A 750 5.07 -41.70 5.40
CA GLY A 750 3.74 -41.95 5.99
C GLY A 750 2.77 -42.52 4.96
N GLY A 751 1.92 -43.46 5.38
CA GLY A 751 1.05 -44.25 4.50
C GLY A 751 0.01 -43.43 3.72
N ALA A 752 -0.72 -44.10 2.83
CA ALA A 752 -1.72 -43.45 1.98
C ALA A 752 -2.97 -43.06 2.77
N ILE A 753 -3.51 -41.86 2.52
CA ILE A 753 -4.80 -41.42 3.08
C ILE A 753 -5.93 -41.91 2.19
N THR A 754 -6.93 -42.56 2.75
CA THR A 754 -8.09 -43.06 2.01
C THR A 754 -9.28 -42.12 2.22
N VAL A 755 -9.74 -41.42 1.19
CA VAL A 755 -10.88 -40.48 1.24
C VAL A 755 -12.17 -41.23 0.90
N SER A 756 -13.19 -41.12 1.75
CA SER A 756 -14.46 -41.86 1.62
C SER A 756 -15.68 -40.98 1.32
N GLU A 757 -15.67 -39.70 1.71
CA GLU A 757 -16.74 -38.75 1.42
C GLU A 757 -16.17 -37.32 1.34
N MET A 758 -16.70 -36.49 0.42
CA MET A 758 -16.54 -35.03 0.47
C MET A 758 -17.91 -34.37 0.32
N VAL A 759 -18.21 -33.37 1.17
CA VAL A 759 -19.51 -32.69 1.20
C VAL A 759 -19.34 -31.18 1.22
N LEU A 760 -20.08 -30.48 0.35
CA LEU A 760 -20.38 -29.05 0.55
C LEU A 760 -21.72 -28.88 1.25
N GLN A 761 -21.68 -28.32 2.45
CA GLN A 761 -22.86 -28.09 3.28
C GLN A 761 -23.18 -26.58 3.36
N PRO A 762 -24.36 -26.12 2.90
CA PRO A 762 -24.74 -24.71 2.98
C PRO A 762 -24.74 -24.17 4.41
N ILE A 763 -24.13 -23.00 4.60
CA ILE A 763 -24.14 -22.21 5.83
C ILE A 763 -25.14 -21.07 5.65
N GLY A 764 -26.43 -21.39 5.77
CA GLY A 764 -27.50 -20.40 5.82
C GLY A 764 -28.00 -19.91 4.46
N GLY A 765 -28.77 -20.77 3.78
CA GLY A 765 -29.77 -20.41 2.76
C GLY A 765 -31.10 -21.11 3.12
N PRO A 766 -32.26 -20.68 2.62
CA PRO A 766 -33.55 -21.14 3.12
C PRO A 766 -33.97 -22.51 2.54
N SER A 767 -33.39 -23.59 3.06
CA SER A 767 -34.02 -24.91 3.08
C SER A 767 -34.67 -25.13 4.46
N ALA A 768 -35.91 -25.61 4.47
CA ALA A 768 -36.57 -26.03 5.69
C ALA A 768 -36.10 -27.45 6.07
N SER A 769 -36.13 -27.77 7.36
CA SER A 769 -35.78 -29.08 7.96
C SER A 769 -34.30 -29.49 7.92
N SER A 770 -33.58 -29.17 9.01
CA SER A 770 -32.74 -30.12 9.78
C SER A 770 -32.04 -29.41 10.95
N ALA A 771 -32.81 -28.64 11.73
CA ALA A 771 -32.29 -28.04 12.96
C ALA A 771 -32.13 -29.09 14.07
N GLN A 772 -30.96 -29.72 14.15
CA GLN A 772 -30.52 -30.47 15.34
C GLN A 772 -29.06 -30.11 15.66
N GLY A 773 -28.86 -29.38 16.76
CA GLY A 773 -27.53 -28.89 17.20
C GLY A 773 -27.50 -27.41 17.60
N ALA A 774 -28.48 -26.61 17.17
CA ALA A 774 -28.74 -25.33 17.80
C ALA A 774 -29.40 -25.55 19.18
N PRO A 775 -29.02 -24.80 20.23
CA PRO A 775 -29.78 -24.81 21.48
C PRO A 775 -31.21 -24.36 21.19
N THR A 776 -32.19 -25.21 21.49
CA THR A 776 -33.63 -24.97 21.29
C THR A 776 -34.19 -24.02 22.36
N GLY A 777 -33.63 -22.80 22.40
CA GLY A 777 -34.10 -21.67 23.22
C GLY A 777 -34.77 -20.59 22.37
N PRO A 778 -35.83 -19.92 22.85
CA PRO A 778 -36.78 -19.14 22.03
C PRO A 778 -36.28 -17.74 21.57
N TYR A 779 -34.98 -17.57 21.29
CA TYR A 779 -34.33 -16.25 21.35
C TYR A 779 -33.63 -15.74 20.09
N LEU A 780 -33.82 -16.34 18.90
CA LEU A 780 -33.54 -15.62 17.65
C LEU A 780 -34.80 -14.89 17.19
N GLN A 781 -35.06 -13.72 17.78
CA GLN A 781 -36.07 -12.84 17.20
C GLN A 781 -35.57 -12.34 15.84
N LYS A 782 -36.41 -12.45 14.81
CA LYS A 782 -36.12 -12.00 13.45
C LYS A 782 -36.19 -10.47 13.39
N THR A 783 -35.18 -9.82 13.97
CA THR A 783 -35.10 -8.36 14.08
C THR A 783 -34.91 -7.72 12.71
N ALA A 784 -35.54 -6.57 12.51
CA ALA A 784 -35.32 -5.78 11.30
C ALA A 784 -33.85 -5.34 11.21
N SER A 785 -33.27 -5.31 10.00
CA SER A 785 -31.95 -4.75 9.75
C SER A 785 -31.98 -3.61 8.74
N ARG A 786 -30.99 -2.73 8.81
CA ARG A 786 -30.80 -1.61 7.86
C ARG A 786 -29.32 -1.31 7.68
N THR A 787 -28.95 -0.62 6.60
CA THR A 787 -27.56 -0.19 6.36
C THR A 787 -27.44 1.32 6.54
N ASN A 788 -26.44 1.79 7.29
CA ASN A 788 -26.09 3.20 7.34
C ASN A 788 -25.52 3.64 5.97
N ARG A 789 -26.05 4.75 5.44
CA ARG A 789 -25.70 5.26 4.10
C ARG A 789 -24.26 5.78 4.03
N LYS A 790 -23.68 6.21 5.15
CA LYS A 790 -22.40 6.91 5.23
C LYS A 790 -21.21 5.96 5.35
N ASP A 791 -21.21 5.09 6.35
CA ASP A 791 -20.12 4.13 6.63
C ASP A 791 -20.40 2.69 6.15
N ARG A 792 -21.59 2.46 5.56
CA ARG A 792 -22.07 1.14 5.09
C ARG A 792 -22.17 0.08 6.18
N ALA A 793 -22.19 0.46 7.45
CA ALA A 793 -22.41 -0.47 8.56
C ALA A 793 -23.83 -1.06 8.52
N GLU A 794 -23.97 -2.34 8.82
CA GLU A 794 -25.27 -2.97 9.06
C GLU A 794 -25.70 -2.73 10.51
N LEU A 795 -26.97 -2.39 10.72
CA LEU A 795 -27.61 -2.24 12.02
C LEU A 795 -28.72 -3.27 12.17
N VAL A 796 -28.87 -3.81 13.38
CA VAL A 796 -30.02 -4.60 13.82
C VAL A 796 -30.90 -3.78 14.77
N CYS A 797 -32.20 -3.97 14.68
CA CYS A 797 -33.16 -3.41 15.62
C CYS A 797 -33.12 -4.20 16.94
N VAL A 798 -32.98 -3.50 18.07
CA VAL A 798 -33.14 -4.05 19.42
C VAL A 798 -34.48 -3.54 19.95
N PRO A 799 -35.48 -4.42 20.18
CA PRO A 799 -36.78 -4.02 20.70
C PRO A 799 -36.69 -3.30 22.05
N GLY A 800 -37.59 -2.35 22.28
CA GLY A 800 -37.77 -1.70 23.58
C GLY A 800 -38.27 -2.65 24.68
N GLY A 801 -38.51 -2.10 25.87
CA GLY A 801 -38.99 -2.84 27.04
C GLY A 801 -37.89 -3.21 28.04
N GLU A 802 -38.31 -3.90 29.09
CA GLU A 802 -37.50 -4.30 30.24
C GLU A 802 -36.50 -5.42 29.90
N PHE A 803 -35.33 -5.41 30.54
CA PHE A 803 -34.38 -6.52 30.57
C PHE A 803 -33.61 -6.55 31.91
N ILE A 804 -32.94 -7.67 32.19
CA ILE A 804 -32.08 -7.81 33.38
C ILE A 804 -30.67 -7.29 33.03
N MET A 805 -30.21 -6.27 33.76
CA MET A 805 -28.86 -5.72 33.67
C MET A 805 -28.05 -6.07 34.92
N GLY A 806 -26.76 -6.37 34.74
CA GLY A 806 -25.88 -6.82 35.82
C GLY A 806 -26.20 -8.25 36.29
N GLY A 807 -25.27 -8.83 37.04
CA GLY A 807 -25.40 -10.10 37.75
C GLY A 807 -25.92 -11.33 36.97
N LEU A 808 -26.12 -12.41 37.73
CA LEU A 808 -27.08 -13.46 37.39
C LEU A 808 -28.37 -13.14 38.14
N SER A 809 -29.53 -13.58 37.64
CA SER A 809 -30.80 -13.43 38.36
C SER A 809 -30.67 -13.94 39.80
N GLY A 810 -31.00 -13.10 40.78
CA GLY A 810 -30.83 -13.40 42.22
C GLY A 810 -29.49 -13.01 42.85
N LYS A 811 -28.54 -12.41 42.12
CA LYS A 811 -27.34 -11.78 42.72
C LYS A 811 -27.60 -10.32 43.10
N SER A 812 -26.83 -9.81 44.06
CA SER A 812 -26.98 -8.46 44.63
C SER A 812 -26.81 -7.29 43.65
N ASP A 813 -26.31 -7.55 42.45
CA ASP A 813 -26.02 -6.57 41.41
C ASP A 813 -26.96 -6.66 40.19
N ALA A 814 -27.82 -7.69 40.11
CA ALA A 814 -28.80 -7.86 39.05
C ALA A 814 -30.06 -7.02 39.31
N HIS A 815 -30.49 -6.25 38.31
CA HIS A 815 -31.62 -5.32 38.41
C HIS A 815 -32.31 -5.16 37.05
N LYS A 816 -33.54 -4.63 37.07
CA LYS A 816 -34.34 -4.39 35.86
C LYS A 816 -34.03 -3.02 35.27
N VAL A 817 -33.86 -2.94 33.96
CA VAL A 817 -33.70 -1.69 33.21
C VAL A 817 -34.64 -1.71 32.01
N THR A 818 -35.36 -0.61 31.78
CA THR A 818 -36.24 -0.44 30.63
C THR A 818 -35.60 0.50 29.62
N LEU A 819 -35.55 0.08 28.35
CA LEU A 819 -35.00 0.87 27.25
C LEU A 819 -36.05 1.07 26.14
N PRO A 820 -36.01 2.18 25.38
CA PRO A 820 -36.78 2.32 24.15
C PRO A 820 -36.27 1.36 23.06
N THR A 821 -36.97 1.28 21.92
CA THR A 821 -36.46 0.58 20.74
C THR A 821 -35.31 1.38 20.11
N PHE A 822 -34.19 0.72 19.80
CA PHE A 822 -33.02 1.35 19.19
C PHE A 822 -32.41 0.44 18.12
N TRP A 823 -31.41 0.95 17.41
CA TRP A 823 -30.65 0.22 16.40
C TRP A 823 -29.19 0.10 16.86
N MET A 824 -28.60 -1.09 16.76
CA MET A 824 -27.21 -1.36 17.12
C MET A 824 -26.43 -1.84 15.90
N TYR A 825 -25.19 -1.40 15.73
CA TYR A 825 -24.30 -1.92 14.68
C TYR A 825 -24.09 -3.43 14.89
N ARG A 826 -24.32 -4.23 13.83
CA ARG A 826 -24.19 -5.69 13.90
C ARG A 826 -22.77 -6.09 14.28
N PHE A 827 -21.78 -5.37 13.79
CA PHE A 827 -20.34 -5.60 14.03
C PHE A 827 -19.69 -4.39 14.74
N PRO A 828 -18.50 -4.56 15.34
CA PRO A 828 -17.63 -3.44 15.66
C PRO A 828 -17.24 -2.66 14.39
N VAL A 829 -16.88 -1.39 14.55
CA VAL A 829 -16.40 -0.56 13.43
C VAL A 829 -15.08 -1.13 12.91
N THR A 830 -14.97 -1.36 11.60
CA THR A 830 -13.75 -1.92 11.01
C THR A 830 -12.69 -0.86 10.72
N VAL A 831 -11.44 -1.29 10.54
CA VAL A 831 -10.33 -0.46 10.05
C VAL A 831 -10.72 0.27 8.76
N ARG A 832 -11.38 -0.41 7.81
CA ARG A 832 -11.85 0.20 6.55
C ARG A 832 -12.84 1.34 6.80
N GLN A 833 -13.84 1.09 7.64
CA GLN A 833 -14.87 2.08 7.95
C GLN A 833 -14.28 3.30 8.68
N PHE A 834 -13.40 3.06 9.66
CA PHE A 834 -12.69 4.13 10.35
C PHE A 834 -11.74 4.90 9.43
N ARG A 835 -11.18 4.24 8.40
CA ARG A 835 -10.32 4.87 7.40
C ARG A 835 -11.12 5.82 6.52
N THR A 836 -12.34 5.46 6.10
CA THR A 836 -13.27 6.37 5.43
C THR A 836 -13.57 7.60 6.28
N PHE A 837 -13.88 7.42 7.57
CA PHE A 837 -14.08 8.53 8.52
C PHE A 837 -12.86 9.48 8.59
N CYS A 838 -11.66 8.95 8.80
CA CYS A 838 -10.44 9.75 8.86
C CYS A 838 -10.16 10.50 7.55
N LEU A 839 -10.39 9.85 6.40
CA LEU A 839 -10.22 10.46 5.08
C LEU A 839 -11.20 11.60 4.82
N GLU A 840 -12.48 11.44 5.18
CA GLU A 840 -13.51 12.48 4.98
C GLU A 840 -13.40 13.63 5.98
N THR A 841 -13.16 13.33 7.26
CA THR A 841 -13.05 14.35 8.32
C THR A 841 -11.66 14.97 8.44
N LYS A 842 -10.68 14.46 7.68
CA LYS A 842 -9.25 14.82 7.76
C LYS A 842 -8.65 14.61 9.14
N ARG A 843 -9.22 13.71 9.95
CA ARG A 843 -8.66 13.28 11.23
C ARG A 843 -7.49 12.32 11.00
N PRO A 844 -6.41 12.40 11.79
CA PRO A 844 -5.30 11.45 11.67
C PRO A 844 -5.79 10.02 11.90
N PHE A 845 -5.23 9.06 11.17
CA PHE A 845 -5.50 7.65 11.42
C PHE A 845 -4.74 7.20 12.68
N PRO A 846 -5.33 6.38 13.56
CA PRO A 846 -4.67 5.92 14.78
C PRO A 846 -3.38 5.14 14.47
N ALA A 847 -2.41 5.25 15.39
CA ALA A 847 -1.14 4.52 15.28
C ALA A 847 -1.38 3.01 15.19
N PRO A 848 -0.69 2.28 14.30
CA PRO A 848 -0.92 0.85 14.11
C PRO A 848 -0.63 0.05 15.39
N PRO A 849 -1.42 -1.01 15.68
CA PRO A 849 -1.07 -1.96 16.71
C PRO A 849 0.13 -2.80 16.24
N ARG A 850 0.68 -3.64 17.13
CA ARG A 850 1.90 -4.43 16.85
C ARG A 850 1.78 -5.41 15.68
N TRP A 851 0.56 -5.69 15.20
CA TRP A 851 0.26 -6.54 14.04
C TRP A 851 -0.18 -5.76 12.78
N GLY A 852 -0.09 -4.42 12.80
CA GLY A 852 -0.48 -3.57 11.68
C GLY A 852 -2.00 -3.41 11.50
N TRP A 853 -2.39 -2.71 10.44
CA TRP A 853 -3.79 -2.46 10.10
C TRP A 853 -4.30 -3.43 9.03
N ILE A 854 -5.43 -4.10 9.30
CA ILE A 854 -6.10 -5.03 8.40
C ILE A 854 -7.55 -4.58 8.21
N GLU A 855 -7.96 -4.33 6.97
CA GLU A 855 -9.19 -3.58 6.64
C GLU A 855 -10.49 -4.12 7.23
N ASP A 856 -10.66 -5.45 7.30
CA ASP A 856 -11.87 -6.12 7.81
C ASP A 856 -11.82 -6.45 9.32
N HIS A 857 -10.73 -6.09 10.00
CA HIS A 857 -10.61 -6.25 11.45
C HIS A 857 -11.24 -5.05 12.17
N PRO A 858 -11.67 -5.20 13.43
CA PRO A 858 -12.13 -4.07 14.24
C PRO A 858 -11.02 -3.03 14.43
N ILE A 859 -11.39 -1.74 14.38
CA ILE A 859 -10.46 -0.66 14.72
C ILE A 859 -10.10 -0.70 16.21
N VAL A 860 -8.84 -0.50 16.54
CA VAL A 860 -8.29 -0.37 17.90
C VAL A 860 -7.43 0.90 17.99
N ASN A 861 -6.69 1.12 19.09
CA ASN A 861 -5.86 2.32 19.28
C ASN A 861 -6.63 3.65 19.10
N VAL A 862 -7.94 3.64 19.33
CA VAL A 862 -8.83 4.81 19.25
C VAL A 862 -9.27 5.25 20.64
N SER A 863 -9.29 6.57 20.86
CA SER A 863 -9.80 7.12 22.12
C SER A 863 -11.32 7.15 22.12
N TRP A 864 -11.92 7.33 23.30
CA TRP A 864 -13.35 7.55 23.44
C TRP A 864 -13.85 8.77 22.63
N PHE A 865 -13.02 9.81 22.49
CA PHE A 865 -13.34 11.00 21.69
C PHE A 865 -13.26 10.74 20.17
N ASP A 866 -12.43 9.80 19.74
CA ASP A 866 -12.35 9.39 18.33
C ASP A 866 -13.55 8.51 17.97
N ALA A 867 -13.97 7.65 18.90
CA ALA A 867 -15.19 6.85 18.79
C ALA A 867 -16.45 7.73 18.73
N LEU A 868 -16.54 8.78 19.58
CA LEU A 868 -17.61 9.78 19.49
C LEU A 868 -17.61 10.55 18.17
N ALA A 869 -16.45 11.05 17.73
CA ALA A 869 -16.36 11.83 16.51
C ALA A 869 -16.65 11.00 15.25
N TYR A 870 -16.30 9.71 15.26
CA TYR A 870 -16.73 8.76 14.24
C TYR A 870 -18.25 8.64 14.24
N ALA A 871 -18.87 8.44 15.41
CA ALA A 871 -20.30 8.25 15.52
C ALA A 871 -21.08 9.49 15.02
N ASP A 872 -20.66 10.68 15.45
CA ASP A 872 -21.18 11.96 14.99
C ASP A 872 -21.07 12.12 13.46
N TRP A 873 -19.87 11.87 12.89
CA TRP A 873 -19.70 11.86 11.44
C TRP A 873 -20.65 10.86 10.76
N ALA A 874 -20.78 9.63 11.27
CA ALA A 874 -21.64 8.60 10.71
C ALA A 874 -23.15 8.84 10.93
N GLY A 875 -23.55 9.90 11.65
CA GLY A 875 -24.96 10.22 11.94
C GLY A 875 -25.59 9.27 12.98
N VAL A 876 -24.77 8.79 13.92
CA VAL A 876 -25.11 7.81 14.96
C VAL A 876 -24.45 8.23 16.29
N ARG A 877 -24.54 7.41 17.33
CA ARG A 877 -23.90 7.66 18.64
C ARG A 877 -23.21 6.40 19.15
N LEU A 878 -22.41 6.53 20.22
CA LEU A 878 -22.02 5.36 21.00
C LEU A 878 -23.24 4.78 21.73
N PRO A 879 -23.28 3.45 21.94
CA PRO A 879 -24.29 2.86 22.80
C PRO A 879 -24.07 3.26 24.25
N THR A 880 -25.16 3.39 25.00
CA THR A 880 -25.10 3.30 26.45
C THR A 880 -24.69 1.89 26.87
N GLU A 881 -24.20 1.75 28.10
CA GLU A 881 -23.86 0.47 28.68
C GLU A 881 -25.07 -0.46 28.76
N ALA A 882 -26.24 0.08 29.11
CA ALA A 882 -27.49 -0.68 29.15
C ALA A 882 -27.91 -1.15 27.75
N GLU A 883 -27.79 -0.30 26.73
CA GLU A 883 -28.06 -0.70 25.34
C GLU A 883 -27.08 -1.76 24.84
N TRP A 884 -25.80 -1.64 25.17
CA TRP A 884 -24.81 -2.65 24.81
C TRP A 884 -25.11 -3.99 25.50
N GLU A 885 -25.41 -3.97 26.81
CA GLU A 885 -25.75 -5.19 27.55
C GLU A 885 -27.04 -5.81 27.02
N LYS A 886 -28.12 -5.04 26.82
CA LYS A 886 -29.36 -5.55 26.22
C LYS A 886 -29.09 -6.13 24.83
N ALA A 887 -28.35 -5.43 23.98
CA ALA A 887 -28.01 -5.90 22.62
C ALA A 887 -27.23 -7.23 22.61
N ALA A 888 -26.38 -7.48 23.61
CA ALA A 888 -25.66 -8.73 23.79
C ALA A 888 -26.51 -9.84 24.44
N ARG A 889 -27.34 -9.48 25.42
CA ARG A 889 -27.97 -10.39 26.39
C ARG A 889 -29.37 -10.84 25.99
N GLY A 890 -30.16 -9.97 25.36
CA GLY A 890 -31.61 -10.20 25.33
C GLY A 890 -32.27 -9.91 26.68
N VAL A 891 -33.38 -10.59 26.96
CA VAL A 891 -34.18 -10.44 28.19
C VAL A 891 -34.07 -11.64 29.14
N ASP A 892 -33.38 -12.71 28.72
CA ASP A 892 -33.42 -14.04 29.37
C ASP A 892 -32.35 -14.25 30.45
N GLY A 893 -31.53 -13.22 30.71
CA GLY A 893 -30.52 -13.25 31.75
C GLY A 893 -29.23 -14.01 31.41
N ARG A 894 -29.03 -14.47 30.16
CA ARG A 894 -27.81 -15.19 29.73
C ARG A 894 -26.50 -14.45 30.04
N VAL A 895 -25.38 -15.17 30.10
CA VAL A 895 -24.04 -14.59 30.40
C VAL A 895 -23.10 -14.45 29.21
N LEU A 896 -23.38 -15.12 28.09
CA LEU A 896 -22.65 -15.03 26.83
C LEU A 896 -23.67 -14.77 25.70
N PRO A 897 -23.27 -14.19 24.54
CA PRO A 897 -24.20 -13.86 23.47
C PRO A 897 -25.04 -15.06 23.01
N TRP A 898 -24.40 -16.23 22.94
CA TRP A 898 -25.00 -17.52 22.52
C TRP A 898 -25.62 -18.35 23.65
N GLY A 899 -25.66 -17.88 24.91
CA GLY A 899 -26.24 -18.63 26.03
C GLY A 899 -25.39 -18.55 27.31
N ASN A 900 -25.28 -19.66 28.03
CA ASN A 900 -24.55 -19.72 29.30
C ASN A 900 -23.25 -20.53 29.25
N ASP A 901 -23.11 -21.42 28.26
CA ASP A 901 -21.96 -22.31 28.15
C ASP A 901 -20.77 -21.64 27.47
N PHE A 902 -19.64 -21.59 28.18
CA PHE A 902 -18.41 -20.99 27.70
C PHE A 902 -17.70 -21.89 26.68
N ASP A 903 -17.52 -21.36 25.48
CA ASP A 903 -17.03 -22.08 24.31
C ASP A 903 -15.99 -21.23 23.57
N THR A 904 -14.73 -21.66 23.58
CA THR A 904 -13.62 -20.91 22.96
C THR A 904 -13.60 -21.01 21.43
N SER A 905 -14.38 -21.90 20.83
CA SER A 905 -14.58 -21.95 19.37
C SER A 905 -15.46 -20.81 18.86
N LYS A 906 -16.17 -20.10 19.76
CA LYS A 906 -17.09 -19.00 19.43
C LYS A 906 -16.49 -17.61 19.66
N LEU A 907 -15.24 -17.46 20.10
CA LEU A 907 -14.65 -16.13 20.33
C LEU A 907 -13.12 -16.10 20.17
N GLN A 908 -12.58 -14.93 19.81
CA GLN A 908 -11.12 -14.72 19.79
C GLN A 908 -10.64 -14.46 21.22
N SER A 909 -9.76 -15.33 21.69
CA SER A 909 -9.20 -15.33 23.06
C SER A 909 -7.67 -15.50 23.03
N PRO A 910 -6.95 -15.22 24.12
CA PRO A 910 -5.51 -15.46 24.15
C PRO A 910 -5.15 -16.95 24.31
N ARG A 911 -6.11 -17.80 24.72
CA ARG A 911 -5.98 -19.26 24.81
C ARG A 911 -6.08 -19.89 23.42
N ASP A 912 -7.16 -19.59 22.71
CA ASP A 912 -7.42 -20.03 21.34
C ASP A 912 -7.40 -18.79 20.44
N ARG A 913 -6.25 -18.57 19.79
CA ARG A 913 -5.98 -17.42 18.92
C ARG A 913 -6.40 -17.62 17.47
N HIS A 914 -6.86 -18.82 17.12
CA HIS A 914 -7.38 -19.21 15.80
C HIS A 914 -6.45 -18.86 14.62
N GLY A 915 -5.13 -18.86 14.84
CA GLY A 915 -4.10 -18.51 13.84
C GLY A 915 -3.73 -17.02 13.75
N PHE A 916 -4.41 -16.14 14.48
CA PHE A 916 -4.20 -14.69 14.41
C PHE A 916 -3.21 -14.16 15.46
N ARG A 917 -2.42 -13.14 15.10
CA ARG A 917 -1.46 -12.47 15.99
C ARG A 917 -2.07 -11.37 16.88
N GLY A 918 -3.37 -11.12 16.77
CA GLY A 918 -4.12 -10.11 17.51
C GLY A 918 -5.63 -10.31 17.31
N THR A 919 -6.34 -9.25 16.90
CA THR A 919 -7.77 -9.29 16.50
C THR A 919 -8.06 -10.26 15.33
N THR A 920 -9.33 -10.67 15.19
CA THR A 920 -9.86 -11.39 14.01
C THR A 920 -10.73 -10.47 13.14
N PRO A 921 -11.01 -10.82 11.87
CA PRO A 921 -12.04 -10.16 11.08
C PRO A 921 -13.38 -10.13 11.83
N VAL A 922 -14.19 -9.09 11.59
CA VAL A 922 -15.53 -9.02 12.20
C VAL A 922 -16.42 -10.13 11.67
N GLY A 923 -17.19 -10.78 12.55
CA GLY A 923 -18.08 -11.88 12.21
C GLY A 923 -17.42 -13.23 11.95
N TYR A 924 -16.10 -13.36 12.18
CA TYR A 924 -15.34 -14.60 11.98
C TYR A 924 -15.95 -15.81 12.73
N PHE A 925 -16.54 -15.58 13.91
CA PHE A 925 -17.21 -16.61 14.69
C PHE A 925 -18.72 -16.62 14.43
N PRO A 926 -19.26 -17.55 13.62
CA PRO A 926 -20.69 -17.58 13.29
C PRO A 926 -21.59 -17.92 14.48
N GLY A 927 -21.03 -18.50 15.55
CA GLY A 927 -21.71 -18.74 16.82
C GLY A 927 -21.68 -17.56 17.80
N ASN A 928 -20.94 -16.48 17.51
CA ASN A 928 -20.87 -15.28 18.35
C ASN A 928 -22.03 -14.33 18.03
N VAL A 929 -23.26 -14.76 18.30
CA VAL A 929 -24.48 -14.05 17.90
C VAL A 929 -25.38 -13.86 19.11
N SER A 930 -25.80 -12.62 19.36
CA SER A 930 -26.77 -12.28 20.41
C SER A 930 -28.23 -12.57 19.97
N PRO A 931 -29.20 -12.56 20.90
CA PRO A 931 -30.62 -12.74 20.57
C PRO A 931 -31.18 -11.82 19.48
N TYR A 932 -30.62 -10.62 19.36
CA TYR A 932 -31.03 -9.60 18.39
C TYR A 932 -30.15 -9.58 17.13
N GLY A 933 -29.21 -10.52 17.01
CA GLY A 933 -28.36 -10.70 15.84
C GLY A 933 -27.06 -9.88 15.84
N CYS A 934 -26.70 -9.18 16.93
CA CYS A 934 -25.39 -8.54 17.06
C CYS A 934 -24.29 -9.60 17.12
N ARG A 935 -23.17 -9.35 16.46
CA ARG A 935 -21.99 -10.23 16.40
C ARG A 935 -20.78 -9.63 17.08
N ASP A 936 -19.85 -10.50 17.49
CA ASP A 936 -18.64 -10.16 18.24
C ASP A 936 -18.97 -9.36 19.52
N MET A 937 -19.97 -9.84 20.26
CA MET A 937 -20.39 -9.27 21.56
C MET A 937 -19.63 -9.88 22.74
N ALA A 938 -18.80 -10.91 22.49
CA ALA A 938 -17.81 -11.43 23.42
C ALA A 938 -16.49 -11.75 22.69
N GLY A 939 -15.34 -11.46 23.28
CA GLY A 939 -14.04 -11.68 22.63
C GLY A 939 -13.68 -10.64 21.58
N ASN A 940 -12.57 -10.90 20.86
CA ASN A 940 -11.97 -10.02 19.86
C ASN A 940 -11.52 -8.67 20.44
N ILE A 941 -12.40 -7.69 20.65
CA ILE A 941 -12.07 -6.38 21.23
C ILE A 941 -13.04 -5.92 22.32
N TRP A 942 -12.51 -5.14 23.25
CA TRP A 942 -13.29 -4.30 24.14
C TRP A 942 -13.91 -3.12 23.39
N GLN A 943 -15.12 -2.71 23.76
CA GLN A 943 -15.91 -1.72 23.01
C GLN A 943 -16.37 -0.57 23.90
N TRP A 944 -16.02 0.67 23.53
CA TRP A 944 -16.44 1.89 24.24
C TRP A 944 -17.96 2.09 24.27
N CYS A 945 -18.48 2.54 25.42
CA CYS A 945 -19.86 3.00 25.62
C CYS A 945 -19.87 4.52 25.97
N SER A 946 -21.02 5.20 25.84
CA SER A 946 -21.19 6.60 26.30
C SER A 946 -21.10 6.74 27.83
N THR A 947 -21.61 5.75 28.54
CA THR A 947 -21.84 5.69 29.98
C THR A 947 -20.58 5.90 30.83
N ARG A 948 -20.67 6.77 31.85
CA ARG A 948 -19.70 6.83 32.96
C ARG A 948 -19.80 5.57 33.82
N ILE A 949 -18.67 5.11 34.37
CA ILE A 949 -18.73 4.06 35.38
C ILE A 949 -19.50 4.59 36.60
N GLY A 950 -20.46 3.80 37.09
CA GLY A 950 -21.28 4.10 38.25
C GLY A 950 -21.74 2.82 38.93
N PRO A 951 -22.19 2.88 40.19
CA PRO A 951 -22.68 1.70 40.91
C PRO A 951 -23.89 1.07 40.21
N TYR A 952 -24.23 -0.15 40.63
CA TYR A 952 -25.54 -0.74 40.38
C TYR A 952 -26.44 -0.57 41.60
N PRO A 953 -27.78 -0.42 41.43
CA PRO A 953 -28.53 -0.46 40.16
C PRO A 953 -28.16 0.65 39.15
N TYR A 954 -28.37 0.37 37.87
CA TYR A 954 -28.18 1.34 36.78
C TYR A 954 -29.36 2.31 36.75
N HIS A 955 -29.06 3.60 36.82
CA HIS A 955 -30.00 4.71 36.70
C HIS A 955 -29.57 5.55 35.49
N ALA A 956 -30.45 5.75 34.51
CA ALA A 956 -30.12 6.51 33.30
C ALA A 956 -30.09 8.04 33.55
N ASP A 957 -30.77 8.46 34.62
CA ASP A 957 -31.05 9.83 35.04
C ASP A 957 -30.08 10.38 36.09
N ASP A 958 -29.17 9.55 36.64
CA ASP A 958 -28.17 9.97 37.64
C ASP A 958 -26.97 10.74 37.06
N GLY A 959 -27.05 11.13 35.77
CA GLY A 959 -26.00 11.84 35.04
C GLY A 959 -24.96 10.93 34.38
N ARG A 960 -24.97 9.60 34.59
CA ARG A 960 -23.99 8.70 33.95
C ARG A 960 -24.01 8.71 32.42
N GLU A 961 -25.15 9.05 31.81
CA GLU A 961 -25.31 9.21 30.36
C GLU A 961 -25.04 10.63 29.83
N ASP A 962 -24.71 11.59 30.69
CA ASP A 962 -24.27 12.90 30.20
C ASP A 962 -22.92 12.75 29.47
N ILE A 963 -22.87 13.29 28.25
CA ILE A 963 -21.69 13.32 27.38
C ILE A 963 -20.94 14.67 27.55
N ALA A 964 -21.62 15.73 28.02
CA ALA A 964 -21.09 17.08 28.07
C ALA A 964 -20.07 17.30 29.20
N SER A 965 -20.36 16.86 30.43
CA SER A 965 -19.40 17.02 31.54
C SER A 965 -18.28 15.96 31.49
N THR A 966 -17.30 16.14 30.60
CA THR A 966 -16.06 15.34 30.58
C THR A 966 -14.95 15.99 31.40
N VAL A 967 -15.13 15.98 32.72
CA VAL A 967 -14.16 16.51 33.69
C VAL A 967 -12.97 15.56 33.85
N ALA A 968 -11.84 16.11 34.29
CA ALA A 968 -10.68 15.35 34.72
C ALA A 968 -11.06 14.28 35.77
N GLY A 969 -10.60 13.05 35.62
CA GLY A 969 -10.80 11.98 36.61
C GLY A 969 -12.07 11.14 36.45
N GLU A 970 -12.94 11.43 35.48
CA GLU A 970 -14.06 10.52 35.17
C GLU A 970 -13.61 9.33 34.31
N ARG A 971 -14.21 8.16 34.53
CA ARG A 971 -13.98 6.98 33.70
C ARG A 971 -15.22 6.60 32.90
N ARG A 972 -15.03 6.25 31.64
CA ARG A 972 -16.07 5.75 30.74
C ARG A 972 -16.02 4.23 30.67
N THR A 973 -17.20 3.62 30.54
CA THR A 973 -17.36 2.17 30.50
C THR A 973 -16.95 1.61 29.14
N TYR A 974 -16.38 0.41 29.15
CA TYR A 974 -16.21 -0.41 27.95
C TYR A 974 -16.61 -1.88 28.24
N ARG A 975 -17.14 -2.58 27.23
CA ARG A 975 -17.78 -3.91 27.35
C ARG A 975 -17.25 -4.93 26.33
N GLY A 976 -17.43 -6.23 26.63
CA GLY A 976 -17.21 -7.35 25.70
C GLY A 976 -16.12 -8.38 26.07
N GLY A 977 -15.03 -7.97 26.72
CA GLY A 977 -13.84 -8.82 26.86
C GLY A 977 -13.03 -8.90 25.56
N GLY A 978 -11.90 -8.20 25.47
CA GLY A 978 -11.00 -8.18 24.30
C GLY A 978 -9.79 -9.10 24.46
N TRP A 979 -9.22 -9.56 23.34
CA TRP A 979 -8.30 -10.71 23.15
C TRP A 979 -7.06 -10.83 24.06
N VAL A 980 -6.78 -9.86 24.94
CA VAL A 980 -5.59 -9.75 25.80
C VAL A 980 -5.79 -10.20 27.26
N MET A 981 -7.00 -10.60 27.68
CA MET A 981 -7.31 -10.88 29.10
C MET A 981 -6.84 -12.26 29.61
N ASN A 982 -6.38 -12.32 30.86
CA ASN A 982 -5.78 -13.51 31.46
C ASN A 982 -6.82 -14.58 31.84
N SER A 983 -7.10 -15.50 30.91
CA SER A 983 -7.58 -16.90 31.07
C SER A 983 -8.82 -17.22 31.93
N TRP A 984 -9.42 -16.31 32.69
CA TRP A 984 -10.62 -16.59 33.49
C TRP A 984 -11.91 -16.50 32.66
N ARG A 985 -12.84 -17.45 32.87
CA ARG A 985 -14.13 -17.51 32.15
C ARG A 985 -15.00 -16.26 32.35
N THR A 986 -14.81 -15.54 33.45
CA THR A 986 -15.56 -14.34 33.82
C THR A 986 -15.36 -13.18 32.84
N ASP A 987 -14.16 -13.03 32.30
CA ASP A 987 -13.70 -11.79 31.65
C ASP A 987 -14.26 -11.61 30.23
N TRP A 988 -14.93 -12.65 29.73
CA TRP A 988 -15.55 -12.75 28.41
C TRP A 988 -17.07 -12.82 28.48
N THR A 989 -17.64 -12.76 29.69
CA THR A 989 -19.08 -12.68 29.88
C THR A 989 -19.59 -11.29 29.53
N ILE A 990 -20.84 -11.22 29.07
CA ILE A 990 -21.56 -9.97 28.83
C ILE A 990 -21.53 -9.07 30.08
N LEU A 991 -21.60 -9.69 31.26
CA LEU A 991 -21.60 -9.04 32.57
C LEU A 991 -20.30 -8.29 32.89
N HIS A 992 -19.20 -8.61 32.21
CA HIS A 992 -17.91 -8.02 32.52
C HIS A 992 -17.82 -6.58 31.97
N ARG A 993 -17.70 -5.62 32.91
CA ARG A 993 -17.56 -4.19 32.62
C ARG A 993 -16.17 -3.69 33.00
N GLY A 994 -15.46 -3.14 32.02
CA GLY A 994 -14.24 -2.40 32.25
C GLY A 994 -14.51 -0.89 32.31
N ASN A 995 -13.59 -0.14 32.90
CA ASN A 995 -13.64 1.32 32.92
C ASN A 995 -12.26 1.91 32.71
N PHE A 996 -12.18 2.96 31.90
CA PHE A 996 -10.92 3.65 31.63
C PHE A 996 -11.13 5.16 31.66
N PHE A 997 -10.08 5.89 32.03
CA PHE A 997 -10.09 7.33 31.88
C PHE A 997 -9.99 7.67 30.37
N PRO A 998 -10.92 8.45 29.80
CA PRO A 998 -10.82 8.88 28.41
C PRO A 998 -9.69 9.90 28.23
N LYS A 999 -9.27 10.59 29.31
CA LYS A 999 -8.04 11.40 29.39
C LYS A 999 -7.24 11.08 30.66
N TYR A 1000 -5.92 11.07 30.58
CA TYR A 1000 -5.01 10.89 31.73
C TYR A 1000 -3.99 12.04 31.78
N PRO A 1001 -3.53 12.51 32.95
CA PRO A 1001 -2.47 13.50 33.02
C PRO A 1001 -1.15 12.93 32.45
N ASP A 1002 -0.52 13.66 31.55
CA ASP A 1002 0.84 13.39 31.08
C ASP A 1002 1.89 13.75 32.15
N ALA A 1003 3.18 13.61 31.82
CA ALA A 1003 4.29 13.91 32.72
C ALA A 1003 4.39 15.41 33.11
N GLN A 1004 3.58 16.27 32.48
CA GLN A 1004 3.46 17.70 32.73
C GLN A 1004 2.10 18.07 33.36
N GLY A 1005 1.27 17.07 33.72
CA GLY A 1005 -0.04 17.24 34.33
C GLY A 1005 -1.18 17.55 33.35
N SER A 1006 -0.92 17.60 32.04
CA SER A 1006 -1.93 17.92 31.03
C SER A 1006 -2.73 16.69 30.61
N LEU A 1007 -4.05 16.83 30.49
CA LEU A 1007 -4.97 15.70 30.26
C LEU A 1007 -4.99 15.27 28.79
N VAL A 1008 -4.23 14.22 28.46
CA VAL A 1008 -4.12 13.65 27.11
C VAL A 1008 -5.10 12.49 26.91
N ALA A 1009 -5.70 12.38 25.72
CA ALA A 1009 -6.64 11.30 25.39
C ALA A 1009 -5.92 9.95 25.32
N VAL A 1010 -6.51 8.89 25.90
CA VAL A 1010 -5.84 7.58 26.03
C VAL A 1010 -6.41 6.56 25.05
N THR A 1011 -5.52 5.74 24.49
CA THR A 1011 -5.85 4.67 23.52
C THR A 1011 -5.27 3.32 23.97
N ARG A 1012 -5.79 2.22 23.43
CA ARG A 1012 -5.32 0.84 23.69
C ARG A 1012 -5.45 -0.03 22.44
N ASP A 1013 -4.53 -0.97 22.26
CA ASP A 1013 -4.47 -1.89 21.11
C ASP A 1013 -5.53 -3.02 21.13
N HIS A 1014 -6.39 -3.03 22.15
CA HIS A 1014 -7.46 -3.99 22.37
C HIS A 1014 -8.81 -3.33 22.67
N ILE A 1015 -8.90 -1.99 22.61
CA ILE A 1015 -10.16 -1.24 22.77
C ILE A 1015 -10.50 -0.54 21.44
N GLY A 1016 -11.67 -0.89 20.91
CA GLY A 1016 -12.35 -0.25 19.80
C GLY A 1016 -13.77 0.16 20.20
N PHE A 1017 -14.72 0.12 19.27
CA PHE A 1017 -16.11 0.49 19.53
C PHE A 1017 -17.08 -0.04 18.46
N ARG A 1018 -18.38 0.10 18.76
CA ARG A 1018 -19.49 0.02 17.80
C ARG A 1018 -20.46 1.17 18.06
N CYS A 1019 -21.37 1.43 17.13
CA CYS A 1019 -22.34 2.51 17.24
C CYS A 1019 -23.78 2.01 17.44
N ALA A 1020 -24.61 2.88 18.00
CA ALA A 1020 -26.05 2.74 18.10
C ALA A 1020 -26.76 3.98 17.51
N ALA A 1021 -28.01 3.84 17.13
CA ALA A 1021 -28.87 4.93 16.68
C ALA A 1021 -30.24 4.79 17.32
N SER A 1022 -30.77 5.90 17.84
CA SER A 1022 -32.15 5.93 18.33
C SER A 1022 -33.13 5.62 17.19
N SER A 1023 -34.23 4.94 17.50
CA SER A 1023 -35.38 4.96 16.59
C SER A 1023 -36.02 6.35 16.62
N PRO A 1024 -36.56 6.88 15.51
CA PRO A 1024 -37.57 7.93 15.60
C PRO A 1024 -38.72 7.46 16.51
N PRO A 1025 -39.44 8.36 17.18
CA PRO A 1025 -40.77 8.06 17.68
C PRO A 1025 -41.61 7.50 16.52
N SER A 1026 -42.41 6.47 16.80
CA SER A 1026 -43.50 6.10 15.89
C SER A 1026 -44.52 7.24 15.88
N GLU A 1027 -44.89 7.72 14.70
CA GLU A 1027 -46.19 8.39 14.49
C GLU A 1027 -47.34 7.40 14.75
#